data_AF-A0A261Y3I1-F1
#
_entry.id   AF-A0A261Y3I1-F1
#
_cell.length_a   1.000
_cell.length_b   1.000
_cell.length_c   1.000
_cell.angle_alpha   90.00
_cell.angle_beta   90.00
_cell.angle_gamma   90.00
#
_symmetry.space_group_name_H-M   'P 1'
#
loop_
_entity.id
_entity.type
_entity.pdbx_description
1 polymer ?
#
loop_
_entity_poly.entity_id
_entity_poly.type
_entity_poly.pdbx_seq_one_letter_code
_entity_poly.pdbx_strand_id
1 'polypeptide(L)'
;MKFTNGFWHLRDDVRAKYPSQVRDVIIEHNAAQVFVSDRPVNHRGDALNSTHMTVHLSSPMNDVIGVKLIHHSGGLDPKPEFAINVDKNVSPKITDGKEAVSIQSKNLTATISKHRYHLEFTNEESSVITKSAYKSAGMMSMLDGRHFMREALHVGVGEYVYGLGERFTAFVKNGQMVDTWNEDGGTSSEQTYKNVSFYITNRGYGVFVRHPEKVSFEIASERCSLTQFSVEGQILEYFVIYGPDPKDVLRKYTSLTGKPALPPAWSFGLWLTTSFLTSYDEKTVTKYIEGMAERDIPLHTFHFDCYWMKESTWCNFVWDPEQFPDPKGMLKRYKERGIKICVWINSYIAQKSHLFAEGKKHGYLLKRPDGSVFQTDQWQPGMGLVDFTNPKACEWWDEKLGELIDMGVDTFKTDFGERIPTEVMYYDGSDPMKMHNYYTFLYNKETFKSLQKRLGDKEACLFARSACAGSQQFPVHWGGDCESTFEALAETLRGGLSLNLSGFGFWSHDIGGFEGNPHPTIYKRWIAFGLLSSHSRLHGSHTPRVPWHFDDESSDVLRFFTNLKCQLMPYLFAHAIEAHEEGVPMLRAMLLEFPEDPTTDFLDKQFMHGSSLLVAPVMNYESEANYYLPAGRWTNFLTNETVEGPKWILKEKHDFSSIPLFARPNSIIAVGANKIKPDYNYEEGLELRIYALDDGAKATASIPKVDGTIVATVTAERKGDHVSIKVDGTSTEDYKITLVGEHLSNVDQGHDMRDSSLGTTFTLKKGTSSLTIDIMEMAEKFQPITGIYNHHDCFPYMDGNNPTLAAAYKAALFLPCPFSLFIMSVEQTLKNVAGTVANSLSSDTVTLSQTGDKMPKVGFGCWKVAPEQAASTIELAIRAGYRLIDGACDYGNEKEVGQGIRAAIAAKVVKREELFITTKLWNTYHAKEDFRPAFNRQLADLGLDYIDLYLIHFPCPIAMVPIEKAYPPEWTVPGASKIELHKHAPMHELWREMESLVESGLVKNIGVSNFNVQLLMDVWQYAKIKPQVLQVEIHPYLQQKRLIDFAKSVGLQITAYSSLGPASFAEFNMENASKVTPLLSHSTIASIAQAHNATPAQILLAWALNCGLCVIPKSMSEDRIKQNLESSKVLLSPKEMEEIAKMDLNMRFNDPDNYGMDLPIFA
;
A
#
# COMPACT_ATOMS: atom_id res chain seq x y z
N MET A 1 18.46 -6.61 11.78
CA MET A 1 19.74 -7.34 11.87
C MET A 1 19.50 -8.64 12.61
N LYS A 2 19.76 -9.77 11.96
CA LYS A 2 19.57 -11.10 12.56
C LYS A 2 20.74 -11.49 13.45
N PHE A 3 20.47 -11.90 14.70
CA PHE A 3 21.50 -12.42 15.62
C PHE A 3 21.35 -13.93 15.89
N THR A 4 20.15 -14.47 15.67
CA THR A 4 19.82 -15.88 15.81
C THR A 4 19.81 -16.62 14.47
N ASN A 5 20.00 -17.93 14.53
CA ASN A 5 19.75 -18.87 13.44
C ASN A 5 18.59 -19.78 13.88
N GLY A 6 17.37 -19.31 13.63
CA GLY A 6 16.16 -19.92 14.15
C GLY A 6 16.02 -19.78 15.68
N PHE A 7 15.16 -20.60 16.28
CA PHE A 7 14.83 -20.47 17.70
C PHE A 7 15.94 -20.95 18.64
N TRP A 8 16.69 -21.98 18.23
CA TRP A 8 17.59 -22.75 19.10
C TRP A 8 19.03 -22.23 19.13
N HIS A 9 19.48 -21.56 18.06
CA HIS A 9 20.88 -21.22 17.87
C HIS A 9 21.08 -19.72 17.71
N LEU A 10 22.20 -19.22 18.22
CA LEU A 10 22.77 -17.97 17.71
C LEU A 10 23.39 -18.25 16.34
N ARG A 11 23.57 -17.20 15.53
CA ARG A 11 24.47 -17.32 14.38
C ARG A 11 25.89 -17.64 14.86
N ASP A 12 26.64 -18.37 14.05
CA ASP A 12 27.98 -18.85 14.42
C ASP A 12 28.97 -17.70 14.71
N ASP A 13 28.75 -16.55 14.08
CA ASP A 13 29.52 -15.32 14.21
C ASP A 13 29.09 -14.43 15.40
N VAL A 14 28.08 -14.82 16.17
CA VAL A 14 27.52 -14.03 17.28
C VAL A 14 27.88 -14.64 18.63
N ARG A 15 28.24 -13.79 19.60
CA ARG A 15 28.34 -14.11 21.03
C ARG A 15 27.45 -13.15 21.81
N ALA A 16 26.49 -13.69 22.55
CA ALA A 16 25.52 -12.88 23.28
C ALA A 16 25.78 -12.91 24.79
N LYS A 17 25.62 -11.76 25.43
CA LYS A 17 25.50 -11.60 26.89
C LYS A 17 24.11 -11.07 27.19
N TYR A 18 23.43 -11.66 28.16
CA TYR A 18 22.04 -11.32 28.48
C TYR A 18 21.93 -10.94 29.96
N PRO A 19 21.13 -9.92 30.31
CA PRO A 19 20.84 -9.62 31.71
C PRO A 19 20.13 -10.82 32.36
N SER A 20 20.59 -11.21 33.55
CA SER A 20 20.13 -12.41 34.24
C SER A 20 19.59 -12.14 35.65
N GLN A 21 20.33 -11.44 36.51
CA GLN A 21 19.96 -11.23 37.92
C GLN A 21 20.31 -9.81 38.37
N VAL A 22 19.36 -9.12 39.02
CA VAL A 22 19.61 -7.79 39.61
C VAL A 22 20.52 -7.96 40.83
N ARG A 23 21.57 -7.13 40.89
CA ARG A 23 22.60 -7.15 41.93
C ARG A 23 22.52 -5.95 42.84
N ASP A 24 22.19 -4.79 42.27
CA ASP A 24 22.11 -3.54 43.00
C ASP A 24 21.14 -2.57 42.31
N VAL A 25 20.64 -1.61 43.07
CA VAL A 25 19.66 -0.62 42.63
C VAL A 25 20.01 0.73 43.26
N ILE A 26 20.23 1.74 42.42
CA ILE A 26 20.41 3.11 42.87
C ILE A 26 19.18 3.90 42.43
N ILE A 27 18.43 4.42 43.41
CA ILE A 27 17.29 5.30 43.18
C ILE A 27 17.79 6.75 43.17
N GLU A 28 17.45 7.46 42.10
CA GLU A 28 17.60 8.90 41.96
C GLU A 28 16.23 9.58 42.05
N HIS A 29 16.21 10.92 41.97
CA HIS A 29 14.96 11.68 42.13
C HIS A 29 13.87 11.25 41.13
N ASN A 30 14.22 11.09 39.85
CA ASN A 30 13.28 10.78 38.76
C ASN A 30 13.70 9.54 37.94
N ALA A 31 14.61 8.74 38.47
CA ALA A 31 15.17 7.60 37.74
C ALA A 31 15.66 6.49 38.68
N ALA A 32 15.84 5.29 38.13
CA ALA A 32 16.44 4.16 38.81
C ALA A 32 17.52 3.53 37.94
N GLN A 33 18.72 3.36 38.47
CA GLN A 33 19.78 2.57 37.87
C GLN A 33 19.74 1.16 38.46
N VAL A 34 19.54 0.16 37.62
CA VAL A 34 19.45 -1.25 38.01
C VAL A 34 20.65 -1.99 37.44
N PHE A 35 21.52 -2.50 38.32
CA PHE A 35 22.73 -3.22 37.94
C PHE A 35 22.44 -4.71 37.83
N VAL A 36 22.67 -5.29 36.66
CA VAL A 36 22.25 -6.65 36.32
C VAL A 36 23.45 -7.46 35.86
N SER A 37 23.69 -8.62 36.47
CA SER A 37 24.74 -9.55 36.03
C SER A 37 24.29 -10.39 34.83
N ASP A 38 25.23 -10.84 34.01
CA ASP A 38 24.97 -11.69 32.83
C ASP A 38 24.67 -13.17 33.17
N ARG A 39 24.84 -13.54 34.44
CA ARG A 39 24.60 -14.87 35.00
C ARG A 39 24.13 -14.80 36.45
N PRO A 40 23.50 -15.86 37.00
CA PRO A 40 23.21 -15.95 38.42
C PRO A 40 24.48 -15.88 39.27
N VAL A 41 24.45 -15.16 40.40
CA VAL A 41 25.55 -15.06 41.36
C VAL A 41 25.17 -15.83 42.63
N ASN A 42 25.67 -17.06 42.76
CA ASN A 42 25.34 -17.97 43.87
C ASN A 42 26.34 -17.86 45.02
N HIS A 43 27.61 -17.56 44.71
CA HIS A 43 28.64 -17.26 45.70
C HIS A 43 29.51 -16.07 45.26
N ARG A 44 30.34 -15.54 46.17
CA ARG A 44 31.15 -14.32 45.92
C ARG A 44 32.09 -14.42 44.71
N GLY A 45 32.48 -15.64 44.31
CA GLY A 45 33.34 -15.86 43.16
C GLY A 45 32.64 -15.63 41.81
N ASP A 46 31.33 -15.87 41.74
CA ASP A 46 30.54 -15.66 40.52
C ASP A 46 30.44 -14.18 40.12
N ALA A 47 30.62 -13.29 41.10
CA ALA A 47 30.59 -11.83 40.95
C ALA A 47 31.87 -11.27 40.29
N LEU A 48 32.90 -12.09 40.09
CA LEU A 48 34.15 -11.72 39.44
C LEU A 48 34.19 -12.27 38.00
N ASN A 49 34.97 -11.66 37.10
CA ASN A 49 35.10 -12.09 35.70
C ASN A 49 33.73 -12.31 35.02
N SER A 50 32.78 -11.39 35.24
CA SER A 50 31.42 -11.41 34.71
C SER A 50 31.10 -10.11 33.97
N THR A 51 30.12 -10.17 33.08
CA THR A 51 29.58 -8.97 32.43
C THR A 51 28.49 -8.39 33.32
N HIS A 52 28.51 -7.07 33.52
CA HIS A 52 27.44 -6.34 34.16
C HIS A 52 26.82 -5.36 33.15
N MET A 53 25.49 -5.29 33.16
CA MET A 53 24.73 -4.30 32.41
C MET A 53 24.05 -3.35 33.40
N THR A 54 23.95 -2.09 33.02
CA THR A 54 23.15 -1.10 33.75
C THR A 54 21.88 -0.83 32.96
N VAL A 55 20.73 -1.01 33.59
CA VAL A 55 19.43 -0.63 33.05
C VAL A 55 18.99 0.63 33.78
N HIS A 56 19.00 1.76 33.07
CA HIS A 56 18.57 3.04 33.61
C HIS A 56 17.13 3.30 33.17
N LEU A 57 16.22 3.31 34.14
CA LEU A 57 14.80 3.63 33.96
C LEU A 57 14.56 5.08 34.36
N SER A 58 13.86 5.84 33.51
CA SER A 58 13.51 7.24 33.76
C SER A 58 12.15 7.58 33.18
N SER A 59 11.60 8.75 33.51
CA SER A 59 10.38 9.26 32.88
C SER A 59 10.52 10.73 32.48
N PRO A 60 10.66 11.05 31.19
CA PRO A 60 10.78 12.45 30.74
C PRO A 60 9.44 13.19 30.72
N MET A 61 8.32 12.46 30.65
CA MET A 61 6.97 13.00 30.69
C MET A 61 5.98 11.94 31.21
N ASN A 62 4.79 12.36 31.65
CA ASN A 62 3.74 11.42 32.07
C ASN A 62 3.43 10.38 30.99
N ASP A 63 3.21 9.12 31.40
CA ASP A 63 2.93 7.97 30.53
C ASP A 63 4.08 7.62 29.54
N VAL A 64 5.28 8.15 29.75
CA VAL A 64 6.48 7.84 28.97
C VAL A 64 7.60 7.37 29.88
N ILE A 65 8.08 6.15 29.63
CA ILE A 65 9.21 5.57 30.37
C ILE A 65 10.38 5.36 29.41
N GLY A 66 11.50 6.00 29.72
CA GLY A 66 12.78 5.78 29.07
C GLY A 66 13.52 4.61 29.68
N VAL A 67 14.10 3.77 28.82
CA VAL A 67 14.98 2.66 29.18
C VAL A 67 16.29 2.84 28.45
N LYS A 68 17.38 2.92 29.21
CA LYS A 68 18.75 2.98 28.68
C LYS A 68 19.54 1.77 29.16
N LEU A 69 19.88 0.89 28.23
CA LEU A 69 20.70 -0.29 28.44
C LEU A 69 22.16 0.08 28.18
N ILE A 70 23.04 -0.18 29.15
CA ILE A 70 24.46 0.18 29.08
C ILE A 70 25.30 -1.06 29.40
N HIS A 71 26.23 -1.40 28.51
CA HIS A 71 27.28 -2.37 28.79
C HIS A 71 28.53 -1.66 29.32
N HIS A 72 29.31 -1.02 28.43
CA HIS A 72 30.47 -0.21 28.82
C HIS A 72 30.15 1.28 28.69
N SER A 73 30.34 2.04 29.77
CA SER A 73 30.11 3.50 29.82
C SER A 73 31.37 4.35 29.65
N GLY A 74 32.55 3.73 29.49
CA GLY A 74 33.83 4.45 29.38
C GLY A 74 34.16 4.96 27.98
N GLY A 75 33.30 4.73 26.99
CA GLY A 75 33.46 5.25 25.64
C GLY A 75 33.18 6.76 25.56
N LEU A 76 33.46 7.34 24.40
CA LEU A 76 32.98 8.70 24.09
C LEU A 76 31.45 8.70 24.05
N ASP A 77 30.84 9.86 24.31
CA ASP A 77 29.40 10.11 24.11
C ASP A 77 29.21 10.81 22.76
N PRO A 78 29.15 10.07 21.63
CA PRO A 78 29.10 10.66 20.30
C PRO A 78 27.82 11.47 20.11
N LYS A 79 27.96 12.69 19.60
CA LYS A 79 26.89 13.58 19.17
C LYS A 79 26.76 13.56 17.64
N PRO A 80 25.61 13.94 17.06
CA PRO A 80 24.39 14.43 17.70
C PRO A 80 23.55 13.32 18.37
N GLU A 81 22.55 13.74 19.14
CA GLU A 81 21.46 12.89 19.60
C GLU A 81 20.14 13.56 19.21
N PHE A 82 19.06 12.78 19.03
CA PHE A 82 17.74 13.39 18.91
C PHE A 82 17.40 14.18 20.17
N ALA A 83 17.01 15.45 19.99
CA ALA A 83 16.54 16.28 21.08
C ALA A 83 15.20 15.76 21.59
N ILE A 84 15.02 15.76 22.91
CA ILE A 84 13.76 15.42 23.56
C ILE A 84 13.36 16.52 24.54
N ASN A 85 12.06 16.77 24.64
CA ASN A 85 11.49 17.66 25.62
C ASN A 85 11.23 16.89 26.92
N VAL A 86 11.62 17.47 28.04
CA VAL A 86 11.45 16.87 29.37
C VAL A 86 10.55 17.78 30.20
N ASP A 87 9.45 17.23 30.70
CA ASP A 87 8.61 17.91 31.68
C ASP A 87 9.23 17.76 33.07
N LYS A 88 9.81 18.86 33.57
CA LYS A 88 10.47 18.92 34.87
C LYS A 88 9.52 18.71 36.06
N ASN A 89 8.21 18.80 35.84
CA ASN A 89 7.19 18.61 36.89
C ASN A 89 6.80 17.14 37.07
N VAL A 90 7.24 16.25 36.18
CA VAL A 90 6.96 14.82 36.29
C VAL A 90 7.85 14.21 37.37
N SER A 91 7.21 13.57 38.34
CA SER A 91 7.88 12.84 39.41
C SER A 91 7.31 11.42 39.45
N PRO A 92 8.00 10.45 38.80
CA PRO A 92 7.51 9.09 38.74
C PRO A 92 7.65 8.41 40.11
N LYS A 93 6.72 7.53 40.45
CA LYS A 93 6.79 6.74 41.68
C LYS A 93 7.76 5.57 41.46
N ILE A 94 8.88 5.58 42.17
CA ILE A 94 9.88 4.52 42.12
C ILE A 94 9.77 3.66 43.38
N THR A 95 9.71 2.34 43.22
CA THR A 95 9.63 1.39 44.32
C THR A 95 10.72 0.32 44.15
N ASP A 96 11.59 0.20 45.16
CA ASP A 96 12.55 -0.90 45.27
C ASP A 96 12.03 -1.93 46.29
N GLY A 97 11.40 -2.99 45.79
CA GLY A 97 10.84 -4.07 46.58
C GLY A 97 11.81 -5.24 46.78
N LYS A 98 11.38 -6.27 47.53
CA LYS A 98 12.17 -7.51 47.70
C LYS A 98 12.33 -8.29 46.40
N GLU A 99 11.26 -8.37 45.61
CA GLU A 99 11.18 -9.23 44.41
C GLU A 99 11.44 -8.47 43.09
N ALA A 100 11.22 -7.15 43.08
CA ALA A 100 11.24 -6.33 41.87
C ALA A 100 11.56 -4.86 42.16
N VAL A 101 11.99 -4.14 41.12
CA VAL A 101 12.09 -2.68 41.07
C VAL A 101 11.06 -2.18 40.07
N SER A 102 10.31 -1.13 40.40
CA SER A 102 9.36 -0.53 39.46
C SER A 102 9.48 0.99 39.41
N ILE A 103 9.22 1.56 38.23
CA ILE A 103 8.98 2.98 38.03
C ILE A 103 7.59 3.15 37.42
N GLN A 104 6.75 3.97 38.04
CA GLN A 104 5.40 4.28 37.57
C GLN A 104 5.33 5.76 37.18
N SER A 105 5.02 6.03 35.91
CA SER A 105 4.75 7.35 35.38
C SER A 105 3.28 7.44 34.99
N LYS A 106 2.47 8.03 35.87
CA LYS A 106 1.01 8.11 35.76
C LYS A 106 0.40 6.72 35.48
N ASN A 107 -0.05 6.42 34.27
CA ASN A 107 -0.73 5.18 33.94
C ASN A 107 0.24 4.07 33.51
N LEU A 108 1.47 4.41 33.10
CA LEU A 108 2.46 3.44 32.65
C LEU A 108 3.38 3.03 33.79
N THR A 109 3.56 1.73 33.99
CA THR A 109 4.53 1.17 34.94
C THR A 109 5.51 0.26 34.24
N ALA A 110 6.81 0.43 34.52
CA ALA A 110 7.86 -0.50 34.10
C ALA A 110 8.40 -1.23 35.33
N THR A 111 8.43 -2.56 35.30
CA THR A 111 8.83 -3.41 36.42
C THR A 111 9.95 -4.37 36.01
N ILE A 112 11.07 -4.37 36.73
CA ILE A 112 12.18 -5.31 36.58
C ILE A 112 12.18 -6.30 37.75
N SER A 113 12.09 -7.60 37.47
CA SER A 113 12.26 -8.61 38.51
C SER A 113 13.72 -8.86 38.87
N LYS A 114 13.98 -9.03 40.17
CA LYS A 114 15.33 -9.14 40.72
C LYS A 114 15.97 -10.51 40.53
N HIS A 115 15.20 -11.59 40.70
CA HIS A 115 15.76 -12.96 40.70
C HIS A 115 15.97 -13.54 39.31
N ARG A 116 15.04 -13.28 38.39
CA ARG A 116 15.15 -13.62 36.97
C ARG A 116 14.76 -12.39 36.18
N TYR A 117 15.77 -11.76 35.57
CA TYR A 117 15.57 -10.54 34.81
C TYR A 117 14.47 -10.73 33.77
N HIS A 118 13.42 -9.94 33.93
CA HIS A 118 12.41 -9.63 32.94
C HIS A 118 11.96 -8.21 33.22
N LEU A 119 11.73 -7.44 32.16
CA LEU A 119 11.22 -6.08 32.21
C LEU A 119 9.82 -6.09 31.59
N GLU A 120 8.82 -5.70 32.36
CA GLU A 120 7.42 -5.69 31.95
C GLU A 120 6.86 -4.27 32.00
N PHE A 121 6.08 -3.91 30.97
CA PHE A 121 5.33 -2.66 30.94
C PHE A 121 3.84 -2.96 31.11
N THR A 122 3.23 -2.33 32.11
CA THR A 122 1.80 -2.48 32.40
C THR A 122 1.10 -1.13 32.42
N ASN A 123 -0.18 -1.14 32.10
CA ASN A 123 -1.06 0.01 32.26
C ASN A 123 -1.59 0.13 33.72
N GLU A 124 -2.49 1.08 33.96
CA GLU A 124 -3.12 1.36 35.24
C GLU A 124 -3.98 0.20 35.78
N GLU A 125 -4.48 -0.66 34.88
CA GLU A 125 -5.23 -1.87 35.22
C GLU A 125 -4.32 -3.07 35.53
N SER A 126 -2.99 -2.85 35.52
CA SER A 126 -1.97 -3.91 35.63
C SER A 126 -1.99 -4.91 34.46
N SER A 127 -2.62 -4.55 33.34
CA SER A 127 -2.56 -5.33 32.09
C SER A 127 -1.23 -5.09 31.39
N VAL A 128 -0.58 -6.18 30.96
CA VAL A 128 0.71 -6.13 30.25
C VAL A 128 0.49 -5.59 28.83
N ILE A 129 1.11 -4.46 28.51
CA ILE A 129 1.07 -3.88 27.15
C ILE A 129 2.20 -4.45 26.28
N THR A 130 3.39 -4.62 26.85
CA THR A 130 4.54 -5.29 26.21
C THR A 130 5.58 -5.66 27.27
N LYS A 131 6.57 -6.47 26.89
CA LYS A 131 7.66 -6.90 27.80
C LYS A 131 8.94 -7.27 27.07
N SER A 132 10.06 -7.07 27.76
CA SER A 132 11.37 -7.66 27.45
C SER A 132 11.55 -8.90 28.33
N ALA A 133 11.43 -10.07 27.71
CA ALA A 133 11.55 -11.35 28.38
C ALA A 133 13.02 -11.80 28.54
N TYR A 134 13.24 -12.99 29.09
CA TYR A 134 14.58 -13.57 29.14
C TYR A 134 15.18 -13.66 27.72
N LYS A 135 16.41 -13.15 27.58
CA LYS A 135 17.13 -13.01 26.30
C LYS A 135 16.55 -12.00 25.30
N SER A 136 15.61 -11.14 25.68
CA SER A 136 15.10 -10.02 24.84
C SER A 136 16.00 -8.78 24.82
N ALA A 137 16.61 -8.43 25.95
CA ALA A 137 17.65 -7.41 26.05
C ALA A 137 19.05 -8.05 26.07
N GLY A 138 20.08 -7.42 25.52
CA GLY A 138 21.44 -7.94 25.63
C GLY A 138 22.48 -7.27 24.73
N MET A 139 23.74 -7.66 24.93
CA MET A 139 24.88 -7.27 24.10
C MET A 139 25.20 -8.42 23.15
N MET A 140 25.29 -8.12 21.85
CA MET A 140 25.71 -9.04 20.79
C MET A 140 27.11 -8.63 20.33
N SER A 141 28.07 -9.52 20.49
CA SER A 141 29.45 -9.33 20.01
C SER A 141 29.68 -10.20 18.78
N MET A 142 30.12 -9.58 17.70
CA MET A 142 30.46 -10.25 16.46
C MET A 142 31.91 -10.74 16.49
N LEU A 143 32.21 -11.81 15.75
CA LEU A 143 33.58 -12.30 15.59
C LEU A 143 34.50 -11.31 14.85
N ASP A 144 33.93 -10.39 14.08
CA ASP A 144 34.67 -9.31 13.40
C ASP A 144 35.04 -8.13 14.33
N GLY A 145 34.65 -8.20 15.61
CA GLY A 145 34.94 -7.18 16.61
C GLY A 145 33.87 -6.12 16.80
N ARG A 146 32.80 -6.12 15.98
CA ARG A 146 31.67 -5.20 16.20
C ARG A 146 30.81 -5.62 17.39
N HIS A 147 30.23 -4.63 18.07
CA HIS A 147 29.34 -4.85 19.20
C HIS A 147 28.00 -4.16 18.95
N PHE A 148 26.92 -4.81 19.34
CA PHE A 148 25.57 -4.27 19.22
C PHE A 148 24.85 -4.38 20.55
N MET A 149 24.14 -3.34 20.91
CA MET A 149 23.10 -3.42 21.94
C MET A 149 21.77 -3.73 21.26
N ARG A 150 21.02 -4.68 21.82
CA ARG A 150 19.76 -5.14 21.24
C ARG A 150 18.68 -5.31 22.30
N GLU A 151 17.49 -4.82 22.01
CA GLU A 151 16.24 -5.08 22.73
C GLU A 151 15.23 -5.78 21.81
N ALA A 152 14.29 -6.54 22.39
CA ALA A 152 13.21 -7.20 21.68
C ALA A 152 11.94 -7.25 22.52
N LEU A 153 10.98 -6.39 22.17
CA LEU A 153 9.72 -6.23 22.90
C LEU A 153 8.66 -7.18 22.35
N HIS A 154 7.88 -7.79 23.25
CA HIS A 154 6.86 -8.76 22.87
C HIS A 154 5.70 -8.11 22.10
N VAL A 155 5.22 -8.82 21.08
CA VAL A 155 4.03 -8.48 20.28
C VAL A 155 2.97 -9.53 20.57
N GLY A 156 1.82 -9.09 21.08
CA GLY A 156 0.67 -9.94 21.41
C GLY A 156 -0.05 -10.52 20.19
N VAL A 157 -1.03 -11.38 20.44
CA VAL A 157 -1.90 -11.93 19.38
C VAL A 157 -2.74 -10.79 18.81
N GLY A 158 -2.76 -10.67 17.48
CA GLY A 158 -3.46 -9.59 16.77
C GLY A 158 -2.89 -8.20 17.04
N GLU A 159 -1.65 -8.10 17.51
CA GLU A 159 -0.95 -6.83 17.65
C GLU A 159 -0.14 -6.52 16.38
N TYR A 160 -0.39 -5.35 15.82
CA TYR A 160 0.21 -4.87 14.59
C TYR A 160 1.03 -3.62 14.83
N VAL A 161 2.14 -3.50 14.12
CA VAL A 161 3.12 -2.41 14.22
C VAL A 161 3.07 -1.53 12.97
N TYR A 162 3.12 -0.23 13.16
CA TYR A 162 3.04 0.81 12.12
C TYR A 162 4.10 1.90 12.32
N GLY A 163 4.24 2.79 11.34
CA GLY A 163 5.15 3.94 11.40
C GLY A 163 6.53 3.60 10.82
N LEU A 164 7.57 3.90 11.59
CA LEU A 164 9.00 3.83 11.22
C LEU A 164 9.43 4.85 10.15
N GLY A 165 8.64 5.88 9.91
CA GLY A 165 8.86 6.91 8.89
C GLY A 165 7.99 6.72 7.65
N GLU A 166 8.34 7.39 6.56
CA GLU A 166 7.63 7.26 5.28
C GLU A 166 8.01 5.92 4.63
N ARG A 167 7.14 4.92 4.66
CA ARG A 167 7.42 3.58 4.13
C ARG A 167 6.44 3.23 3.02
N PHE A 168 6.97 2.79 1.89
CA PHE A 168 6.18 2.43 0.72
C PHE A 168 5.86 0.92 0.64
N THR A 169 6.52 0.12 1.48
CA THR A 169 6.23 -1.30 1.70
C THR A 169 4.81 -1.52 2.24
N ALA A 170 4.43 -2.79 2.48
CA ALA A 170 3.17 -3.11 3.14
C ALA A 170 2.96 -2.27 4.42
N PHE A 171 1.72 -1.82 4.62
CA PHE A 171 1.39 -0.83 5.65
C PHE A 171 1.70 -1.32 7.07
N VAL A 172 1.25 -2.53 7.41
CA VAL A 172 1.61 -3.25 8.64
C VAL A 172 3.04 -3.77 8.54
N LYS A 173 3.87 -3.46 9.55
CA LYS A 173 5.31 -3.76 9.56
C LYS A 173 5.65 -5.17 10.06
N ASN A 174 4.71 -5.90 10.65
CA ASN A 174 4.93 -7.30 11.05
C ASN A 174 5.39 -8.14 9.85
N GLY A 175 6.49 -8.89 10.04
CA GLY A 175 7.18 -9.65 9.01
C GLY A 175 8.30 -8.90 8.28
N GLN A 176 8.48 -7.60 8.52
CA GLN A 176 9.46 -6.77 7.82
C GLN A 176 10.74 -6.54 8.64
N MET A 177 11.86 -6.46 7.94
CA MET A 177 13.11 -5.86 8.44
C MET A 177 13.14 -4.40 7.98
N VAL A 178 13.43 -3.47 8.89
CA VAL A 178 13.51 -2.04 8.57
C VAL A 178 14.79 -1.47 9.15
N ASP A 179 15.59 -0.86 8.30
CA ASP A 179 16.79 -0.13 8.70
C ASP A 179 16.50 1.37 8.66
N THR A 180 16.72 2.08 9.76
CA THR A 180 16.53 3.55 9.78
C THR A 180 17.77 4.25 9.25
N TRP A 181 17.83 4.40 7.92
CA TRP A 181 18.95 5.01 7.20
C TRP A 181 18.42 5.75 5.97
N ASN A 182 18.61 7.06 5.89
CA ASN A 182 18.05 7.89 4.84
C ASN A 182 18.70 7.59 3.49
N GLU A 183 17.87 7.22 2.52
CA GLU A 183 18.33 6.85 1.19
C GLU A 183 17.45 7.48 0.13
N ASP A 184 18.08 7.90 -0.96
CA ASP A 184 17.40 8.39 -2.16
C ASP A 184 17.22 7.21 -3.12
N GLY A 185 16.13 6.47 -2.88
CA GLY A 185 15.79 5.19 -3.52
C GLY A 185 14.43 5.15 -4.23
N GLY A 186 13.84 6.31 -4.53
CA GLY A 186 12.49 6.40 -5.09
C GLY A 186 11.39 6.08 -4.08
N THR A 187 10.16 5.89 -4.57
CA THR A 187 9.02 5.45 -3.74
C THR A 187 8.68 3.97 -3.89
N SER A 188 9.45 3.19 -4.65
CA SER A 188 9.06 1.84 -5.07
C SER A 188 9.97 0.73 -4.51
N SER A 189 10.68 1.01 -3.42
CA SER A 189 11.59 0.07 -2.74
C SER A 189 11.38 0.07 -1.22
N GLU A 190 12.16 -0.74 -0.49
CA GLU A 190 12.23 -0.72 0.97
C GLU A 190 12.96 0.51 1.51
N GLN A 191 13.75 1.17 0.67
CA GLN A 191 14.45 2.41 0.97
C GLN A 191 13.49 3.60 1.03
N THR A 192 13.99 4.72 1.56
CA THR A 192 13.15 5.87 1.89
C THR A 192 13.96 7.08 2.31
N TYR A 193 13.43 8.24 1.97
CA TYR A 193 14.00 9.54 2.26
C TYR A 193 13.87 9.95 3.75
N LYS A 194 12.90 9.38 4.47
CA LYS A 194 12.42 9.90 5.77
C LYS A 194 12.34 8.82 6.84
N ASN A 195 13.47 8.47 7.44
CA ASN A 195 13.55 7.47 8.50
C ASN A 195 13.28 8.03 9.89
N VAL A 196 12.33 7.40 10.59
CA VAL A 196 11.97 7.77 11.96
C VAL A 196 12.04 6.50 12.79
N SER A 197 12.89 6.48 13.81
CA SER A 197 13.06 5.33 14.71
C SER A 197 11.93 5.23 15.75
N PHE A 198 10.68 5.47 15.33
CA PHE A 198 9.47 5.40 16.13
C PHE A 198 8.43 4.51 15.47
N TYR A 199 7.86 3.58 16.23
CA TYR A 199 6.70 2.80 15.81
C TYR A 199 5.55 2.94 16.80
N ILE A 200 4.33 2.72 16.30
CA ILE A 200 3.08 2.68 17.08
C ILE A 200 2.37 1.35 16.84
N THR A 201 1.57 0.90 17.80
CA THR A 201 0.80 -0.35 17.69
C THR A 201 -0.70 -0.11 17.81
N ASN A 202 -1.51 -1.07 17.34
CA ASN A 202 -2.96 -1.10 17.58
C ASN A 202 -3.33 -1.50 19.04
N ARG A 203 -2.36 -1.52 19.96
CA ARG A 203 -2.56 -1.80 21.39
C ARG A 203 -2.38 -0.57 22.28
N GLY A 204 -2.40 0.63 21.70
CA GLY A 204 -2.35 1.87 22.46
C GLY A 204 -0.97 2.14 23.10
N TYR A 205 0.11 1.81 22.39
CA TYR A 205 1.45 2.26 22.77
C TYR A 205 2.36 2.43 21.55
N GLY A 206 3.43 3.18 21.73
CA GLY A 206 4.50 3.32 20.75
C GLY A 206 5.87 3.24 21.40
N VAL A 207 6.90 3.07 20.57
CA VAL A 207 8.29 2.98 21.02
C VAL A 207 9.17 3.84 20.14
N PHE A 208 9.89 4.78 20.77
CA PHE A 208 10.88 5.63 20.12
C PHE A 208 12.29 5.20 20.53
N VAL A 209 13.11 4.77 19.57
CA VAL A 209 14.52 4.40 19.78
C VAL A 209 15.38 5.63 19.50
N ARG A 210 16.04 6.18 20.53
CA ARG A 210 16.69 7.50 20.47
C ARG A 210 18.14 7.40 19.98
N HIS A 211 18.30 6.93 18.75
CA HIS A 211 19.59 6.76 18.08
C HIS A 211 19.53 7.34 16.66
N PRO A 212 20.24 8.44 16.36
CA PRO A 212 20.28 9.00 15.01
C PRO A 212 20.99 8.14 13.98
N GLU A 213 21.98 7.35 14.40
CA GLU A 213 22.64 6.37 13.56
C GLU A 213 21.69 5.25 13.09
N LYS A 214 22.22 4.33 12.29
CA LYS A 214 21.45 3.18 11.79
C LYS A 214 20.92 2.33 12.95
N VAL A 215 19.60 2.28 13.10
CA VAL A 215 18.90 1.30 13.94
C VAL A 215 18.31 0.23 13.03
N SER A 216 18.62 -1.03 13.32
CA SER A 216 18.12 -2.16 12.55
C SER A 216 16.98 -2.84 13.31
N PHE A 217 15.78 -2.75 12.76
CA PHE A 217 14.55 -3.34 13.28
C PHE A 217 14.26 -4.68 12.60
N GLU A 218 13.85 -5.66 13.39
CA GLU A 218 13.27 -6.93 12.95
C GLU A 218 11.88 -7.03 13.57
N ILE A 219 10.85 -6.67 12.82
CA ILE A 219 9.47 -6.60 13.32
C ILE A 219 8.79 -7.92 13.00
N ALA A 220 8.74 -8.84 13.97
CA ALA A 220 8.23 -10.19 13.76
C ALA A 220 8.92 -10.97 12.60
N SER A 221 10.13 -10.57 12.21
CA SER A 221 10.87 -11.11 11.05
C SER A 221 12.03 -12.03 11.43
N GLU A 222 12.60 -11.89 12.63
CA GLU A 222 13.55 -12.84 13.23
C GLU A 222 12.85 -13.78 14.21
N ARG A 223 12.05 -13.21 15.12
CA ARG A 223 11.15 -13.95 16.02
C ARG A 223 9.75 -13.40 15.85
N CYS A 224 8.82 -14.26 15.43
CA CYS A 224 7.48 -13.85 14.96
C CYS A 224 6.57 -13.17 16.00
N SER A 225 6.98 -13.14 17.27
CA SER A 225 6.23 -12.50 18.37
C SER A 225 7.02 -11.41 19.08
N LEU A 226 8.08 -10.87 18.44
CA LEU A 226 8.92 -9.81 18.98
C LEU A 226 9.13 -8.70 17.95
N THR A 227 9.15 -7.46 18.41
CA THR A 227 9.73 -6.32 17.71
C THR A 227 11.13 -6.09 18.26
N GLN A 228 12.13 -6.55 17.51
CA GLN A 228 13.54 -6.38 17.85
C GLN A 228 14.10 -5.11 17.23
N PHE A 229 14.98 -4.43 17.96
CA PHE A 229 15.77 -3.32 17.45
C PHE A 229 17.18 -3.35 18.03
N SER A 230 18.14 -3.00 17.20
CA SER A 230 19.56 -3.08 17.54
C SER A 230 20.34 -1.92 16.95
N VAL A 231 21.35 -1.49 17.68
CA VAL A 231 22.27 -0.42 17.30
C VAL A 231 23.70 -0.86 17.56
N GLU A 232 24.61 -0.49 16.67
CA GLU A 232 26.04 -0.73 16.87
C GLU A 232 26.56 0.16 18.00
N GLY A 233 27.24 -0.42 18.99
CA GLY A 233 27.77 0.30 20.14
C GLY A 233 27.55 -0.42 21.47
N GLN A 234 27.71 0.34 22.56
CA GLN A 234 27.69 -0.14 23.95
C GLN A 234 26.45 0.32 24.73
N ILE A 235 25.60 1.14 24.11
CA ILE A 235 24.45 1.80 24.73
C ILE A 235 23.26 1.70 23.77
N LEU A 236 22.08 1.37 24.31
CA LEU A 236 20.80 1.45 23.61
C LEU A 236 19.79 2.20 24.49
N GLU A 237 19.19 3.27 23.96
CA GLU A 237 18.17 4.09 24.64
C GLU A 237 16.87 4.09 23.84
N TYR A 238 15.76 3.79 24.50
CA TYR A 238 14.43 3.82 23.91
C TYR A 238 13.36 4.27 24.92
N PHE A 239 12.22 4.74 24.41
CA PHE A 239 11.09 5.22 25.20
C PHE A 239 9.84 4.43 24.85
N VAL A 240 9.18 3.87 25.85
CA VAL A 240 7.82 3.33 25.72
C VAL A 240 6.85 4.45 26.03
N ILE A 241 5.95 4.73 25.09
CA ILE A 241 4.98 5.83 25.12
C ILE A 241 3.59 5.20 25.16
N TYR A 242 2.90 5.33 26.28
CA TYR A 242 1.58 4.72 26.47
C TYR A 242 0.45 5.70 26.21
N GLY A 243 -0.61 5.24 25.56
CA GLY A 243 -1.86 5.96 25.38
C GLY A 243 -2.91 4.99 24.86
N PRO A 244 -3.97 4.64 25.63
CA PRO A 244 -4.92 3.61 25.22
C PRO A 244 -5.58 3.94 23.87
N ASP A 245 -5.74 5.22 23.55
CA ASP A 245 -6.03 5.72 22.21
C ASP A 245 -4.71 5.95 21.43
N PRO A 246 -4.52 5.37 20.21
CA PRO A 246 -3.37 5.63 19.35
C PRO A 246 -3.07 7.13 19.12
N LYS A 247 -4.07 8.02 19.13
CA LYS A 247 -3.84 9.47 19.04
C LYS A 247 -3.10 10.01 20.26
N ASP A 248 -3.34 9.48 21.45
CA ASP A 248 -2.61 9.88 22.65
C ASP A 248 -1.13 9.52 22.57
N VAL A 249 -0.81 8.38 21.94
CA VAL A 249 0.59 8.00 21.67
C VAL A 249 1.25 9.04 20.77
N LEU A 250 0.59 9.47 19.69
CA LEU A 250 1.11 10.52 18.80
C LEU A 250 1.21 11.88 19.49
N ARG A 251 0.23 12.25 20.32
CA ARG A 251 0.27 13.49 21.13
C ARG A 251 1.50 13.51 22.02
N LYS A 252 1.79 12.39 22.69
CA LYS A 252 2.93 12.25 23.59
C LYS A 252 4.25 12.19 22.83
N TYR A 253 4.32 11.43 21.74
CA TYR A 253 5.51 11.35 20.89
C TYR A 253 5.90 12.71 20.31
N THR A 254 4.94 13.47 19.78
CA THR A 254 5.20 14.83 19.26
C THR A 254 5.46 15.84 20.37
N SER A 255 4.89 15.68 21.56
CA SER A 255 5.28 16.51 22.72
C SER A 255 6.73 16.22 23.14
N LEU A 256 7.15 14.95 23.08
CA LEU A 256 8.51 14.51 23.39
C LEU A 256 9.52 14.99 22.34
N THR A 257 9.19 14.95 21.04
CA THR A 257 10.17 15.16 19.95
C THR A 257 10.01 16.48 19.17
N GLY A 258 8.91 17.20 19.38
CA GLY A 258 8.58 18.46 18.71
C GLY A 258 7.23 18.41 18.00
N LYS A 259 6.41 19.44 18.20
CA LYS A 259 5.11 19.58 17.52
C LYS A 259 5.28 20.06 16.09
N PRO A 260 4.46 19.60 15.12
CA PRO A 260 4.44 20.19 13.79
C PRO A 260 4.16 21.69 13.86
N ALA A 261 4.89 22.53 13.13
CA ALA A 261 4.50 23.94 12.99
C ALA A 261 3.19 24.07 12.19
N LEU A 262 2.41 25.13 12.39
CA LEU A 262 1.21 25.39 11.59
C LEU A 262 1.62 26.05 10.26
N PRO A 263 1.43 25.41 9.09
CA PRO A 263 1.70 26.04 7.81
C PRO A 263 0.71 27.18 7.53
N PRO A 264 1.10 28.22 6.78
CA PRO A 264 0.20 29.30 6.40
C PRO A 264 -0.97 28.78 5.56
N ALA A 265 -2.17 29.35 5.71
CA ALA A 265 -3.36 28.90 4.99
C ALA A 265 -3.18 28.87 3.44
N TRP A 266 -2.37 29.76 2.87
CA TRP A 266 -2.09 29.77 1.43
C TRP A 266 -1.39 28.49 0.95
N SER A 267 -0.61 27.81 1.81
CA SER A 267 0.13 26.60 1.42
C SER A 267 -0.79 25.42 1.12
N PHE A 268 -2.01 25.42 1.65
CA PHE A 268 -3.01 24.38 1.39
C PHE A 268 -3.62 24.45 -0.02
N GLY A 269 -3.41 25.54 -0.75
CA GLY A 269 -3.86 25.68 -2.12
C GLY A 269 -3.19 24.70 -3.08
N LEU A 270 -3.58 24.76 -4.36
CA LEU A 270 -2.92 24.09 -5.46
C LEU A 270 -1.55 24.72 -5.78
N TRP A 271 -0.52 23.87 -5.87
CA TRP A 271 0.83 24.21 -6.33
C TRP A 271 1.05 23.67 -7.74
N LEU A 272 1.62 24.49 -8.62
CA LEU A 272 2.08 24.08 -9.95
C LEU A 272 3.58 24.30 -10.07
N THR A 273 4.26 23.38 -10.74
CA THR A 273 5.71 23.47 -10.96
C THR A 273 6.03 23.68 -12.43
N THR A 274 7.28 24.03 -12.71
CA THR A 274 7.87 23.97 -14.06
C THR A 274 7.99 22.55 -14.61
N SER A 275 7.84 21.51 -13.78
CA SER A 275 8.46 20.18 -13.94
C SER A 275 10.00 20.25 -13.88
N PHE A 276 10.66 19.08 -13.86
CA PHE A 276 12.10 18.98 -13.64
C PHE A 276 12.94 19.22 -14.92
N LEU A 277 12.83 18.33 -15.91
CA LEU A 277 13.68 18.31 -17.11
C LEU A 277 13.04 18.99 -18.33
N THR A 278 11.90 19.64 -18.13
CA THR A 278 11.27 20.50 -19.14
C THR A 278 12.14 21.74 -19.38
N SER A 279 12.03 22.33 -20.56
CA SER A 279 12.59 23.66 -20.79
C SER A 279 11.61 24.71 -20.26
N TYR A 280 12.08 25.64 -19.44
CA TYR A 280 11.27 26.75 -18.94
C TYR A 280 12.05 28.05 -18.84
N ASP A 281 11.36 29.12 -19.21
CA ASP A 281 11.73 30.52 -19.13
C ASP A 281 10.52 31.31 -18.59
N GLU A 282 10.66 32.63 -18.44
CA GLU A 282 9.54 33.48 -17.98
C GLU A 282 8.29 33.33 -18.87
N LYS A 283 8.44 33.14 -20.19
CA LYS A 283 7.30 33.02 -21.11
C LYS A 283 6.53 31.74 -20.88
N THR A 284 7.22 30.62 -20.72
CA THR A 284 6.64 29.31 -20.44
C THR A 284 5.88 29.33 -19.11
N VAL A 285 6.49 29.89 -18.06
CA VAL A 285 5.86 30.02 -16.75
C VAL A 285 4.61 30.90 -16.81
N THR A 286 4.71 32.05 -17.48
CA THR A 286 3.57 32.96 -17.66
C THR A 286 2.43 32.27 -18.41
N LYS A 287 2.73 31.49 -19.46
CA LYS A 287 1.74 30.71 -20.20
C LYS A 287 1.03 29.67 -19.32
N TYR A 288 1.74 29.01 -18.39
CA TYR A 288 1.10 28.08 -17.47
C TYR A 288 0.18 28.79 -16.48
N ILE A 289 0.63 29.91 -15.89
CA ILE A 289 -0.19 30.70 -14.97
C ILE A 289 -1.44 31.24 -15.67
N GLU A 290 -1.29 31.80 -16.87
CA GLU A 290 -2.41 32.30 -17.68
C GLU A 290 -3.33 31.18 -18.12
N GLY A 291 -2.79 30.04 -18.55
CA GLY A 291 -3.59 28.88 -18.95
C GLY A 291 -4.46 28.32 -17.84
N MET A 292 -4.01 28.38 -16.58
CA MET A 292 -4.82 28.02 -15.40
C MET A 292 -5.94 29.04 -15.19
N ALA A 293 -5.64 30.34 -15.27
CA ALA A 293 -6.63 31.42 -15.13
C ALA A 293 -7.69 31.40 -16.23
N GLU A 294 -7.30 31.18 -17.49
CA GLU A 294 -8.20 31.05 -18.66
C GLU A 294 -9.20 29.89 -18.54
N ARG A 295 -8.88 28.89 -17.71
CA ARG A 295 -9.70 27.70 -17.48
C ARG A 295 -10.44 27.74 -16.14
N ASP A 296 -10.42 28.88 -15.45
CA ASP A 296 -11.00 29.07 -14.12
C ASP A 296 -10.48 28.05 -13.09
N ILE A 297 -9.18 27.68 -13.17
CA ILE A 297 -8.53 26.80 -12.22
C ILE A 297 -7.75 27.64 -11.21
N PRO A 298 -8.14 27.67 -9.92
CA PRO A 298 -7.40 28.41 -8.92
C PRO A 298 -5.97 27.90 -8.76
N LEU A 299 -4.99 28.78 -8.94
CA LEU A 299 -3.58 28.51 -8.70
C LEU A 299 -3.09 29.46 -7.61
N HIS A 300 -2.34 28.93 -6.65
CA HIS A 300 -1.98 29.68 -5.43
C HIS A 300 -0.48 29.79 -5.27
N THR A 301 0.26 28.72 -5.60
CA THR A 301 1.72 28.70 -5.52
C THR A 301 2.32 28.20 -6.82
N PHE A 302 3.33 28.90 -7.32
CA PHE A 302 4.14 28.44 -8.44
C PHE A 302 5.56 28.11 -7.96
N HIS A 303 6.06 26.95 -8.38
CA HIS A 303 7.38 26.44 -8.01
C HIS A 303 8.32 26.35 -9.21
N PHE A 304 9.50 26.94 -9.07
CA PHE A 304 10.59 26.81 -10.02
C PHE A 304 11.53 25.69 -9.59
N ASP A 305 11.69 24.68 -10.46
CA ASP A 305 12.60 23.56 -10.20
C ASP A 305 14.05 23.88 -10.61
N CYS A 306 14.96 22.92 -10.46
CA CYS A 306 16.42 23.02 -10.59
C CYS A 306 16.99 24.04 -11.62
N TYR A 307 16.49 24.06 -12.85
CA TYR A 307 16.97 24.91 -13.95
C TYR A 307 16.60 26.40 -13.85
N TRP A 308 15.99 26.84 -12.75
CA TRP A 308 16.04 28.27 -12.41
C TRP A 308 17.49 28.75 -12.22
N MET A 309 18.41 27.84 -11.87
CA MET A 309 19.87 28.02 -11.89
C MET A 309 20.51 27.34 -13.10
N LYS A 310 21.66 27.85 -13.55
CA LYS A 310 22.41 27.27 -14.67
C LYS A 310 22.80 25.81 -14.42
N GLU A 311 22.70 24.98 -15.44
CA GLU A 311 23.13 23.58 -15.38
C GLU A 311 24.56 23.40 -14.85
N SER A 312 24.80 22.27 -14.18
CA SER A 312 26.08 21.93 -13.55
C SER A 312 26.56 22.91 -12.46
N THR A 313 25.73 23.86 -12.01
CA THR A 313 26.09 24.81 -10.95
C THR A 313 25.22 24.70 -9.71
N TRP A 314 24.37 23.69 -9.60
CA TRP A 314 23.40 23.59 -8.51
C TRP A 314 24.05 23.18 -7.18
N CYS A 315 23.66 23.72 -6.03
CA CYS A 315 22.85 24.91 -5.80
C CYS A 315 23.76 26.16 -5.70
N ASN A 316 23.60 27.16 -6.57
CA ASN A 316 24.39 28.40 -6.55
C ASN A 316 23.61 29.66 -6.14
N PHE A 317 22.29 29.54 -5.95
CA PHE A 317 21.37 30.63 -5.61
C PHE A 317 21.28 31.77 -6.63
N VAL A 318 21.75 31.57 -7.86
CA VAL A 318 21.76 32.59 -8.93
C VAL A 318 20.86 32.17 -10.07
N TRP A 319 19.87 33.01 -10.38
CA TRP A 319 18.99 32.83 -11.54
C TRP A 319 19.79 32.75 -12.84
N ASP A 320 19.48 31.80 -13.72
CA ASP A 320 20.10 31.71 -15.04
C ASP A 320 19.73 32.97 -15.86
N PRO A 321 20.68 33.88 -16.14
CA PRO A 321 20.37 35.14 -16.81
C PRO A 321 19.91 34.97 -18.26
N GLU A 322 20.15 33.79 -18.88
CA GLU A 322 19.66 33.49 -20.23
C GLU A 322 18.17 33.19 -20.25
N GLN A 323 17.65 32.50 -19.22
CA GLN A 323 16.24 32.11 -19.10
C GLN A 323 15.42 33.14 -18.31
N PHE A 324 16.04 33.78 -17.33
CA PHE A 324 15.43 34.71 -16.37
C PHE A 324 16.24 36.00 -16.26
N PRO A 325 16.19 36.90 -17.26
CA PRO A 325 16.99 38.13 -17.26
C PRO A 325 16.52 39.18 -16.24
N ASP A 326 15.26 39.13 -15.79
CA ASP A 326 14.67 40.04 -14.80
C ASP A 326 13.89 39.24 -13.72
N PRO A 327 14.57 38.47 -12.85
CA PRO A 327 13.90 37.61 -11.88
C PRO A 327 13.06 38.44 -10.89
N LYS A 328 13.59 39.57 -10.40
CA LYS A 328 12.86 40.42 -9.44
C LYS A 328 11.57 40.99 -10.04
N GLY A 329 11.62 41.51 -11.27
CA GLY A 329 10.41 41.99 -11.93
C GLY A 329 9.44 40.85 -12.25
N MET A 330 9.94 39.69 -12.68
CA MET A 330 9.12 38.49 -12.94
C MET A 330 8.36 38.06 -11.69
N LEU A 331 9.06 37.85 -10.58
CA LEU A 331 8.44 37.45 -9.31
C LEU A 331 7.41 38.49 -8.86
N LYS A 332 7.71 39.79 -8.98
CA LYS A 332 6.75 40.86 -8.69
C LYS A 332 5.48 40.74 -9.53
N ARG A 333 5.59 40.49 -10.85
CA ARG A 333 4.43 40.31 -11.75
C ARG A 333 3.55 39.13 -11.32
N TYR A 334 4.13 38.03 -10.86
CA TYR A 334 3.38 36.87 -10.37
C TYR A 334 2.72 37.12 -9.02
N LYS A 335 3.41 37.79 -8.09
CA LYS A 335 2.83 38.18 -6.80
C LYS A 335 1.68 39.17 -6.94
N GLU A 336 1.74 40.09 -7.90
CA GLU A 336 0.63 41.00 -8.25
C GLU A 336 -0.63 40.25 -8.72
N ARG A 337 -0.48 38.99 -9.20
CA ARG A 337 -1.59 38.07 -9.53
C ARG A 337 -2.01 37.20 -8.34
N GLY A 338 -1.47 37.42 -7.16
CA GLY A 338 -1.76 36.64 -5.95
C GLY A 338 -1.04 35.30 -5.85
N ILE A 339 -0.03 35.04 -6.70
CA ILE A 339 0.73 33.79 -6.70
C ILE A 339 1.90 33.86 -5.70
N LYS A 340 1.99 32.86 -4.82
CA LYS A 340 3.14 32.60 -3.94
C LYS A 340 4.24 31.90 -4.71
N ILE A 341 5.49 32.18 -4.35
CA ILE A 341 6.66 31.68 -5.09
C ILE A 341 7.46 30.69 -4.25
N CYS A 342 7.65 29.49 -4.80
CA CYS A 342 8.58 28.51 -4.27
C CYS A 342 9.74 28.33 -5.25
N VAL A 343 10.96 28.12 -4.76
CA VAL A 343 12.11 27.71 -5.59
C VAL A 343 12.77 26.46 -5.03
N TRP A 344 13.31 25.65 -5.92
CA TRP A 344 14.09 24.47 -5.55
C TRP A 344 15.43 24.87 -4.95
N ILE A 345 15.81 24.24 -3.86
CA ILE A 345 17.16 24.29 -3.30
C ILE A 345 17.58 22.89 -2.85
N ASN A 346 18.88 22.65 -2.77
CA ASN A 346 19.42 21.51 -2.04
C ASN A 346 20.69 21.91 -1.29
N SER A 347 21.11 21.07 -0.35
CA SER A 347 22.27 21.34 0.50
C SER A 347 23.63 20.96 -0.12
N TYR A 348 23.67 20.76 -1.44
CA TYR A 348 24.84 20.35 -2.20
C TYR A 348 25.30 21.50 -3.09
N ILE A 349 26.61 21.72 -3.19
CA ILE A 349 27.22 22.81 -3.96
C ILE A 349 28.11 22.21 -5.05
N ALA A 350 27.68 22.29 -6.31
CA ALA A 350 28.46 21.84 -7.47
C ALA A 350 29.81 22.57 -7.58
N GLN A 351 30.86 21.88 -8.02
CA GLN A 351 32.21 22.46 -8.10
C GLN A 351 32.31 23.69 -9.02
N LYS A 352 31.52 23.71 -10.10
CA LYS A 352 31.47 24.82 -11.07
C LYS A 352 30.81 26.07 -10.48
N SER A 353 30.05 25.94 -9.39
CA SER A 353 29.43 27.08 -8.69
C SER A 353 30.50 28.00 -8.10
N HIS A 354 30.26 29.31 -8.16
CA HIS A 354 31.10 30.30 -7.46
C HIS A 354 31.13 30.04 -5.94
N LEU A 355 30.05 29.50 -5.39
CA LEU A 355 29.93 29.15 -3.97
C LEU A 355 30.82 27.99 -3.56
N PHE A 356 31.26 27.13 -4.48
CA PHE A 356 32.19 26.05 -4.12
C PHE A 356 33.56 26.62 -3.74
N ALA A 357 34.09 27.54 -4.55
CA ALA A 357 35.36 28.19 -4.28
C ALA A 357 35.30 29.02 -2.98
N GLU A 358 34.18 29.73 -2.76
CA GLU A 358 33.92 30.47 -1.53
C GLU A 358 33.83 29.56 -0.30
N GLY A 359 32.97 28.53 -0.35
CA GLY A 359 32.79 27.58 0.73
C GLY A 359 34.06 26.80 1.06
N LYS A 360 34.86 26.42 0.04
CA LYS A 360 36.18 25.81 0.24
C LYS A 360 37.15 26.76 0.95
N LYS A 361 37.22 28.02 0.51
CA LYS A 361 38.12 29.04 1.08
C LYS A 361 37.80 29.33 2.55
N HIS A 362 36.51 29.39 2.89
CA HIS A 362 36.05 29.74 4.24
C HIS A 362 35.79 28.52 5.15
N GLY A 363 35.90 27.29 4.61
CA GLY A 363 35.72 26.06 5.36
C GLY A 363 34.25 25.75 5.70
N TYR A 364 33.32 26.15 4.81
CA TYR A 364 31.88 25.92 4.97
C TYR A 364 31.42 24.59 4.37
N LEU A 365 32.26 23.92 3.58
CA LEU A 365 31.97 22.63 2.99
C LEU A 365 32.52 21.49 3.86
N LEU A 366 31.77 20.39 3.91
CA LEU A 366 32.12 19.16 4.64
C LEU A 366 33.46 18.61 4.17
N LYS A 367 34.28 18.12 5.12
CA LYS A 367 35.66 17.70 4.86
C LYS A 367 35.85 16.20 5.06
N ARG A 368 36.88 15.67 4.40
CA ARG A 368 37.45 14.35 4.69
C ARG A 368 38.38 14.44 5.91
N PRO A 369 38.74 13.30 6.53
CA PRO A 369 39.67 13.28 7.66
C PRO A 369 41.05 13.89 7.38
N ASP A 370 41.49 13.94 6.12
CA ASP A 370 42.75 14.58 5.70
C ASP A 370 42.65 16.12 5.56
N GLY A 371 41.47 16.69 5.81
CA GLY A 371 41.20 18.13 5.72
C GLY A 371 40.80 18.62 4.32
N SER A 372 40.83 17.76 3.30
CA SER A 372 40.30 18.08 1.96
C SER A 372 38.76 18.17 1.99
N VAL A 373 38.16 18.91 1.05
CA VAL A 373 36.70 18.97 0.91
C VAL A 373 36.19 17.63 0.37
N PHE A 374 35.13 17.07 0.97
CA PHE A 374 34.46 15.90 0.41
C PHE A 374 33.85 16.27 -0.94
N GLN A 375 34.09 15.43 -1.95
CA GLN A 375 33.51 15.58 -3.28
C GLN A 375 33.00 14.24 -3.82
N THR A 376 31.96 14.31 -4.63
CA THR A 376 31.39 13.20 -5.42
C THR A 376 30.81 13.75 -6.73
N ASP A 377 30.57 12.86 -7.70
CA ASP A 377 29.92 13.18 -8.99
C ASP A 377 28.47 12.68 -9.04
N GLN A 378 27.95 12.10 -7.96
CA GLN A 378 26.55 11.72 -7.86
C GLN A 378 25.69 12.99 -7.78
N TRP A 379 24.75 13.18 -8.71
CA TRP A 379 23.92 14.38 -8.92
C TRP A 379 24.60 15.57 -9.63
N GLN A 380 25.67 16.15 -9.06
CA GLN A 380 26.37 17.28 -9.68
C GLN A 380 27.89 17.01 -9.76
N PRO A 381 28.57 17.40 -10.85
CA PRO A 381 30.01 17.19 -10.99
C PRO A 381 30.80 17.85 -9.86
N GLY A 382 31.62 17.05 -9.18
CA GLY A 382 32.50 17.46 -8.10
C GLY A 382 31.78 18.14 -6.92
N MET A 383 30.52 17.85 -6.66
CA MET A 383 29.78 18.57 -5.62
C MET A 383 30.34 18.33 -4.21
N GLY A 384 30.31 19.38 -3.39
CA GLY A 384 30.52 19.31 -1.94
C GLY A 384 29.21 19.50 -1.17
N LEU A 385 29.21 19.24 0.13
CA LEU A 385 28.05 19.40 1.00
C LEU A 385 28.27 20.58 1.95
N VAL A 386 27.22 21.34 2.26
CA VAL A 386 27.29 22.39 3.28
C VAL A 386 27.43 21.75 4.66
N ASP A 387 28.40 22.18 5.45
CA ASP A 387 28.59 21.68 6.81
C ASP A 387 27.73 22.49 7.80
N PHE A 388 26.49 22.05 8.03
CA PHE A 388 25.57 22.71 8.98
C PHE A 388 25.98 22.57 10.46
N THR A 389 27.09 21.90 10.78
CA THR A 389 27.68 21.95 12.13
C THR A 389 28.58 23.16 12.31
N ASN A 390 28.95 23.85 11.23
CA ASN A 390 29.70 25.11 11.25
C ASN A 390 28.73 26.30 11.32
N PRO A 391 28.69 27.07 12.44
CA PRO A 391 27.77 28.20 12.57
C PRO A 391 27.92 29.25 11.46
N LYS A 392 29.14 29.46 10.94
CA LYS A 392 29.38 30.41 9.84
C LYS A 392 28.86 29.89 8.50
N ALA A 393 28.82 28.58 8.30
CA ALA A 393 28.18 27.99 7.12
C ALA A 393 26.65 28.15 7.20
N CYS A 394 26.07 28.05 8.39
CA CYS A 394 24.65 28.33 8.61
C CYS A 394 24.30 29.81 8.37
N GLU A 395 25.14 30.75 8.84
CA GLU A 395 24.99 32.18 8.55
C GLU A 395 25.08 32.47 7.05
N TRP A 396 26.06 31.84 6.37
CA TRP A 396 26.22 31.95 4.92
C TRP A 396 25.00 31.40 4.16
N TRP A 397 24.46 30.26 4.60
CA TRP A 397 23.22 29.70 4.06
C TRP A 397 22.03 30.66 4.23
N ASP A 398 21.83 31.21 5.44
CA ASP A 398 20.77 32.21 5.72
C ASP A 398 20.91 33.49 4.88
N GLU A 399 22.14 33.92 4.59
CA GLU A 399 22.40 35.06 3.71
C GLU A 399 21.90 34.76 2.29
N LYS A 400 22.28 33.60 1.71
CA LYS A 400 21.88 33.23 0.35
C LYS A 400 20.38 33.01 0.20
N LEU A 401 19.73 32.41 1.20
CA LEU A 401 18.27 32.32 1.24
C LEU A 401 17.63 33.71 1.37
N GLY A 402 18.21 34.57 2.20
CA GLY A 402 17.76 35.94 2.40
C GLY A 402 17.73 36.75 1.10
N GLU A 403 18.76 36.62 0.26
CA GLU A 403 18.80 37.27 -1.05
C GLU A 403 17.58 36.88 -1.93
N LEU A 404 17.17 35.60 -1.91
CA LEU A 404 16.01 35.12 -2.67
C LEU A 404 14.68 35.59 -2.07
N ILE A 405 14.58 35.58 -0.74
CA ILE A 405 13.39 36.07 -0.03
C ILE A 405 13.20 37.58 -0.32
N ASP A 406 14.28 38.36 -0.29
CA ASP A 406 14.26 39.80 -0.59
C ASP A 406 13.88 40.09 -2.06
N MET A 407 14.07 39.13 -2.98
CA MET A 407 13.58 39.22 -4.36
C MET A 407 12.07 38.92 -4.48
N GLY A 408 11.48 38.21 -3.52
CA GLY A 408 10.06 37.89 -3.48
C GLY A 408 9.72 36.40 -3.37
N VAL A 409 10.70 35.52 -3.15
CA VAL A 409 10.44 34.10 -2.84
C VAL A 409 9.74 33.96 -1.48
N ASP A 410 8.68 33.16 -1.41
CA ASP A 410 7.87 32.96 -0.20
C ASP A 410 8.24 31.67 0.56
N THR A 411 8.83 30.67 -0.11
CA THR A 411 9.15 29.36 0.47
C THR A 411 10.16 28.59 -0.39
N PHE A 412 10.64 27.45 0.12
CA PHE A 412 11.63 26.60 -0.54
C PHE A 412 11.20 25.12 -0.56
N LYS A 413 11.46 24.44 -1.69
CA LYS A 413 11.51 22.98 -1.75
C LYS A 413 12.89 22.56 -1.28
N THR A 414 13.00 22.05 -0.05
CA THR A 414 14.25 21.53 0.52
C THR A 414 14.46 20.10 0.05
N ASP A 415 15.02 19.99 -1.15
CA ASP A 415 15.26 18.72 -1.82
C ASP A 415 16.56 18.07 -1.34
N PHE A 416 16.67 16.75 -1.56
CA PHE A 416 17.76 15.91 -1.08
C PHE A 416 17.97 15.95 0.46
N GLY A 417 19.19 15.61 0.91
CA GLY A 417 19.57 15.53 2.32
C GLY A 417 19.77 14.10 2.83
N GLU A 418 19.63 13.09 1.97
CA GLU A 418 19.70 11.67 2.34
C GLU A 418 21.11 11.07 2.17
N ARG A 419 21.80 11.37 1.05
CA ARG A 419 23.09 10.75 0.67
C ARG A 419 24.29 11.35 1.40
N ILE A 420 24.24 11.34 2.72
CA ILE A 420 25.25 11.96 3.58
C ILE A 420 26.38 10.97 3.87
N PRO A 421 27.65 11.28 3.52
CA PRO A 421 28.75 10.34 3.68
C PRO A 421 29.15 10.17 5.15
N THR A 422 29.74 9.01 5.47
CA THR A 422 30.23 8.69 6.82
C THR A 422 31.76 8.77 6.94
N GLU A 423 32.50 8.74 5.83
CA GLU A 423 33.97 8.90 5.80
C GLU A 423 34.38 10.38 5.74
N VAL A 424 33.92 11.16 6.70
CA VAL A 424 34.04 12.62 6.76
C VAL A 424 34.32 13.11 8.18
N MET A 425 34.63 14.40 8.31
CA MET A 425 34.81 15.09 9.57
C MET A 425 33.97 16.37 9.56
N TYR A 426 33.05 16.45 10.52
CA TYR A 426 32.22 17.62 10.77
C TYR A 426 32.98 18.68 11.55
N TYR A 427 32.66 19.95 11.33
CA TYR A 427 33.28 21.09 12.01
C TYR A 427 33.26 20.98 13.54
N ASP A 428 32.16 20.51 14.12
CA ASP A 428 32.01 20.36 15.57
C ASP A 428 32.53 19.02 16.14
N GLY A 429 33.06 18.15 15.27
CA GLY A 429 33.54 16.82 15.64
C GLY A 429 32.43 15.77 15.83
N SER A 430 31.21 16.04 15.36
CA SER A 430 30.09 15.07 15.39
C SER A 430 30.45 13.74 14.74
N ASP A 431 29.86 12.67 15.27
CA ASP A 431 29.95 11.31 14.76
C ASP A 431 29.26 11.22 13.38
N PRO A 432 30.00 10.87 12.32
CA PRO A 432 29.44 10.75 10.98
C PRO A 432 28.32 9.71 10.84
N MET A 433 28.34 8.64 11.63
CA MET A 433 27.30 7.61 11.59
C MET A 433 25.96 8.17 12.07
N LYS A 434 25.99 9.02 13.11
CA LYS A 434 24.80 9.71 13.64
C LYS A 434 24.36 10.86 12.74
N MET A 435 25.32 11.59 12.20
CA MET A 435 25.05 12.72 11.32
C MET A 435 24.39 12.32 10.00
N HIS A 436 24.55 11.09 9.53
CA HIS A 436 23.92 10.66 8.28
C HIS A 436 22.41 10.96 8.24
N ASN A 437 21.63 10.51 9.24
CA ASN A 437 20.22 10.85 9.34
C ASN A 437 19.99 12.24 9.95
N TYR A 438 20.83 12.68 10.89
CA TYR A 438 20.59 13.95 11.60
C TYR A 438 20.87 15.20 10.76
N TYR A 439 21.68 15.09 9.72
CA TYR A 439 22.01 16.18 8.80
C TYR A 439 20.75 16.83 8.21
N THR A 440 19.77 16.01 7.80
CA THR A 440 18.53 16.53 7.22
C THR A 440 17.71 17.37 8.23
N PHE A 441 17.79 17.05 9.52
CA PHE A 441 17.18 17.89 10.56
C PHE A 441 17.84 19.27 10.61
N LEU A 442 19.17 19.35 10.59
CA LEU A 442 19.88 20.63 10.59
C LEU A 442 19.58 21.44 9.33
N TYR A 443 19.63 20.79 8.15
CA TYR A 443 19.35 21.42 6.87
C TYR A 443 17.95 22.05 6.83
N ASN A 444 16.91 21.28 7.17
CA ASN A 444 15.54 21.78 7.18
C ASN A 444 15.34 22.83 8.28
N LYS A 445 15.93 22.63 9.46
CA LYS A 445 15.85 23.60 10.58
C LYS A 445 16.43 24.96 10.20
N GLU A 446 17.63 25.01 9.63
CA GLU A 446 18.27 26.29 9.28
C GLU A 446 17.53 26.98 8.13
N THR A 447 16.99 26.23 7.17
CA THR A 447 16.15 26.80 6.11
C THR A 447 14.82 27.34 6.66
N PHE A 448 14.15 26.58 7.52
CA PHE A 448 12.88 26.99 8.14
C PHE A 448 13.07 28.24 9.01
N LYS A 449 14.13 28.29 9.82
CA LYS A 449 14.49 29.47 10.61
C LYS A 449 14.72 30.71 9.75
N SER A 450 15.31 30.57 8.57
CA SER A 450 15.52 31.71 7.66
C SER A 450 14.17 32.32 7.22
N LEU A 451 13.20 31.46 6.89
CA LEU A 451 11.83 31.88 6.59
C LEU A 451 11.16 32.56 7.80
N GLN A 452 11.24 31.95 8.99
CA GLN A 452 10.69 32.55 10.22
C GLN A 452 11.29 33.93 10.50
N LYS A 453 12.62 34.05 10.38
CA LYS A 453 13.35 35.29 10.65
C LYS A 453 12.93 36.43 9.70
N ARG A 454 12.60 36.13 8.44
CA ARG A 454 12.38 37.14 7.39
C ARG A 454 10.91 37.39 7.06
N LEU A 455 10.08 36.35 7.12
CA LEU A 455 8.65 36.40 6.79
C LEU A 455 7.73 36.31 8.03
N GLY A 456 8.27 35.83 9.16
CA GLY A 456 7.53 35.60 10.40
C GLY A 456 7.09 34.15 10.58
N ASP A 457 6.86 33.77 11.84
CA ASP A 457 6.57 32.37 12.22
C ASP A 457 5.35 31.78 11.51
N LYS A 458 4.33 32.61 11.25
CA LYS A 458 3.07 32.18 10.62
C LYS A 458 3.14 32.02 9.10
N GLU A 459 4.23 32.46 8.47
CA GLU A 459 4.42 32.36 7.01
C GLU A 459 5.43 31.27 6.60
N ALA A 460 6.11 30.64 7.58
CA ALA A 460 7.13 29.65 7.30
C ALA A 460 6.53 28.28 6.95
N CYS A 461 6.84 27.78 5.77
CA CYS A 461 6.69 26.37 5.40
C CYS A 461 7.77 25.96 4.40
N LEU A 462 7.95 24.65 4.22
CA LEU A 462 8.86 24.03 3.25
C LEU A 462 8.11 23.05 2.34
N PHE A 463 8.85 22.47 1.40
CA PHE A 463 8.52 21.23 0.70
C PHE A 463 9.71 20.26 0.80
N ALA A 464 9.82 19.57 1.94
CA ALA A 464 11.00 18.79 2.34
C ALA A 464 10.96 17.34 1.86
N ARG A 465 12.05 16.87 1.25
CA ARG A 465 12.18 15.46 0.79
C ARG A 465 12.71 14.53 1.88
N SER A 466 13.72 14.95 2.63
CA SER A 466 14.31 14.11 3.68
C SER A 466 13.89 14.54 5.08
N ALA A 467 13.85 13.58 6.02
CA ALA A 467 13.51 13.85 7.42
C ALA A 467 14.08 12.79 8.38
N CYS A 468 14.09 13.12 9.66
CA CYS A 468 14.28 12.18 10.76
C CYS A 468 13.37 12.55 11.95
N ALA A 469 13.53 11.88 13.11
CA ALA A 469 12.80 12.27 14.31
C ALA A 469 13.07 13.75 14.67
N GLY A 470 12.00 14.50 14.94
CA GLY A 470 12.03 15.94 15.21
C GLY A 470 11.81 16.82 13.97
N SER A 471 12.05 16.31 12.75
CA SER A 471 11.88 17.08 11.51
C SER A 471 10.43 17.49 11.24
N GLN A 472 9.44 16.84 11.88
CA GLN A 472 8.03 17.23 11.74
C GLN A 472 7.76 18.70 12.10
N GLN A 473 8.64 19.33 12.90
CA GLN A 473 8.59 20.75 13.25
C GLN A 473 8.73 21.69 12.04
N PHE A 474 9.21 21.20 10.89
CA PHE A 474 9.50 22.01 9.70
C PHE A 474 8.67 21.55 8.49
N PRO A 475 7.31 21.57 8.58
CA PRO A 475 6.46 21.16 7.48
C PRO A 475 6.63 22.08 6.27
N VAL A 476 6.33 21.62 5.06
CA VAL A 476 5.60 20.40 4.70
C VAL A 476 6.55 19.34 4.14
N HIS A 477 6.23 18.06 4.36
CA HIS A 477 7.02 16.95 3.83
C HIS A 477 6.36 16.37 2.58
N TRP A 478 7.15 16.05 1.55
CA TRP A 478 6.65 15.53 0.27
C TRP A 478 7.15 14.10 -0.01
N GLY A 479 6.27 13.27 -0.59
CA GLY A 479 6.42 11.82 -0.79
C GLY A 479 7.62 11.32 -1.59
N GLY A 480 8.34 12.18 -2.30
CA GLY A 480 9.44 11.75 -3.16
C GLY A 480 9.03 11.41 -4.59
N ASP A 481 9.98 10.83 -5.32
CA ASP A 481 9.91 10.62 -6.76
C ASP A 481 9.19 9.31 -7.08
N CYS A 482 7.89 9.42 -7.35
CA CYS A 482 7.00 8.29 -7.62
C CYS A 482 6.80 8.02 -9.12
N GLU A 483 6.50 6.77 -9.47
CA GLU A 483 6.11 6.43 -10.84
C GLU A 483 4.69 6.91 -11.17
N SER A 484 4.42 7.09 -12.46
CA SER A 484 3.09 7.48 -12.97
C SER A 484 2.16 6.26 -13.19
N THR A 485 2.01 5.39 -12.18
CA THR A 485 1.20 4.16 -12.21
C THR A 485 0.18 4.10 -11.06
N PHE A 486 -0.81 3.20 -11.13
CA PHE A 486 -1.78 3.04 -10.02
C PHE A 486 -1.16 2.34 -8.81
N GLU A 487 -0.20 1.45 -9.04
CA GLU A 487 0.60 0.79 -8.03
C GLU A 487 1.41 1.83 -7.23
N ALA A 488 2.03 2.78 -7.94
CA ALA A 488 2.76 3.88 -7.32
C ALA A 488 1.83 4.89 -6.62
N LEU A 489 0.61 5.10 -7.11
CA LEU A 489 -0.40 5.87 -6.37
C LEU A 489 -0.72 5.19 -5.03
N ALA A 490 -0.90 3.86 -5.02
CA ALA A 490 -1.16 3.09 -3.81
C ALA A 490 0.03 3.09 -2.84
N GLU A 491 1.26 2.92 -3.32
CA GLU A 491 2.46 2.98 -2.48
C GLU A 491 2.70 4.37 -1.90
N THR A 492 2.38 5.41 -2.67
CA THR A 492 2.44 6.81 -2.23
C THR A 492 1.48 7.06 -1.06
N LEU A 493 0.24 6.55 -1.13
CA LEU A 493 -0.69 6.64 0.01
C LEU A 493 -0.16 5.89 1.24
N ARG A 494 0.40 4.67 1.08
CA ARG A 494 1.04 3.95 2.19
C ARG A 494 2.17 4.73 2.84
N GLY A 495 2.99 5.39 2.02
CA GLY A 495 4.06 6.29 2.46
C GLY A 495 3.51 7.41 3.35
N GLY A 496 2.52 8.15 2.86
CA GLY A 496 1.87 9.23 3.60
C GLY A 496 1.25 8.78 4.93
N LEU A 497 0.52 7.67 4.94
CA LEU A 497 -0.07 7.11 6.16
C LEU A 497 1.01 6.67 7.17
N SER A 498 2.09 6.04 6.69
CA SER A 498 3.20 5.60 7.55
C SER A 498 3.95 6.80 8.16
N LEU A 499 4.18 7.86 7.38
CA LEU A 499 4.83 9.09 7.85
C LEU A 499 3.96 9.81 8.90
N ASN A 500 2.65 9.88 8.67
CA ASN A 500 1.72 10.50 9.60
C ASN A 500 1.61 9.74 10.94
N LEU A 501 1.65 8.40 10.89
CA LEU A 501 1.81 7.55 12.09
C LEU A 501 3.20 7.66 12.74
N SER A 502 4.12 8.42 12.14
CA SER A 502 5.44 8.72 12.66
C SER A 502 5.59 10.15 13.19
N GLY A 503 4.46 10.84 13.43
CA GLY A 503 4.39 12.16 14.08
C GLY A 503 4.38 13.37 13.16
N PHE A 504 4.25 13.17 11.85
CA PHE A 504 4.21 14.27 10.87
C PHE A 504 2.77 14.70 10.61
N GLY A 505 2.48 15.99 10.79
CA GLY A 505 1.12 16.52 10.66
C GLY A 505 0.66 16.76 9.22
N PHE A 506 1.61 17.04 8.33
CA PHE A 506 1.36 17.55 6.98
C PHE A 506 2.21 16.81 5.95
N TRP A 507 1.56 16.40 4.88
CA TRP A 507 2.15 15.61 3.81
C TRP A 507 1.58 16.00 2.43
N SER A 508 2.46 15.97 1.42
CA SER A 508 2.17 16.19 0.01
C SER A 508 2.73 15.04 -0.84
N HIS A 509 2.23 14.93 -2.06
CA HIS A 509 2.75 14.06 -3.11
C HIS A 509 2.57 14.72 -4.48
N ASP A 510 3.15 14.13 -5.52
CA ASP A 510 3.09 14.67 -6.87
C ASP A 510 1.93 14.07 -7.65
N ILE A 511 0.93 14.92 -7.92
CA ILE A 511 -0.29 14.52 -8.62
C ILE A 511 0.06 14.08 -10.05
N GLY A 512 -0.26 12.82 -10.34
CA GLY A 512 0.02 12.17 -11.61
C GLY A 512 1.34 11.41 -11.64
N GLY A 513 2.09 11.34 -10.54
CA GLY A 513 3.41 10.73 -10.49
C GLY A 513 4.50 11.67 -11.01
N PHE A 514 5.75 11.39 -10.61
CA PHE A 514 6.93 12.12 -11.05
C PHE A 514 7.54 11.52 -12.33
N GLU A 515 7.86 10.22 -12.30
CA GLU A 515 8.50 9.52 -13.40
C GLU A 515 7.51 9.08 -14.48
N GLY A 516 7.89 9.30 -15.74
CA GLY A 516 7.09 8.94 -16.91
C GLY A 516 6.01 9.96 -17.29
N ASN A 517 5.11 9.53 -18.18
CA ASN A 517 3.97 10.31 -18.65
C ASN A 517 2.68 9.58 -18.23
N PRO A 518 1.92 10.10 -17.25
CA PRO A 518 0.73 9.40 -16.76
C PRO A 518 -0.33 9.28 -17.86
N HIS A 519 -1.01 8.14 -17.88
CA HIS A 519 -2.27 8.03 -18.63
C HIS A 519 -3.29 9.04 -18.06
N PRO A 520 -4.13 9.71 -18.89
CA PRO A 520 -5.09 10.71 -18.39
C PRO A 520 -5.99 10.20 -17.25
N THR A 521 -6.40 8.92 -17.29
CA THR A 521 -7.13 8.27 -16.18
C THR A 521 -6.36 8.30 -14.87
N ILE A 522 -5.06 7.95 -14.87
CA ILE A 522 -4.22 7.98 -13.67
C ILE A 522 -4.13 9.41 -13.16
N TYR A 523 -3.83 10.37 -14.05
CA TYR A 523 -3.73 11.79 -13.70
C TYR A 523 -5.01 12.31 -13.05
N LYS A 524 -6.19 12.07 -13.65
CA LYS A 524 -7.51 12.47 -13.11
C LYS A 524 -7.81 11.82 -11.75
N ARG A 525 -7.50 10.54 -11.56
CA ARG A 525 -7.68 9.87 -10.25
C ARG A 525 -6.73 10.40 -9.19
N TRP A 526 -5.50 10.72 -9.58
CA TRP A 526 -4.52 11.30 -8.67
C TRP A 526 -4.87 12.75 -8.30
N ILE A 527 -5.53 13.51 -9.18
CA ILE A 527 -6.07 14.85 -8.84
C ILE A 527 -7.00 14.75 -7.63
N ALA A 528 -7.99 13.85 -7.67
CA ALA A 528 -8.94 13.69 -6.56
C ALA A 528 -8.23 13.36 -5.24
N PHE A 529 -7.28 12.41 -5.27
CA PHE A 529 -6.46 12.06 -4.11
C PHE A 529 -5.60 13.23 -3.61
N GLY A 530 -4.89 13.92 -4.51
CA GLY A 530 -3.99 15.00 -4.16
C GLY A 530 -4.68 16.21 -3.58
N LEU A 531 -5.84 16.58 -4.11
CA LEU A 531 -6.63 17.71 -3.60
C LEU A 531 -7.39 17.36 -2.30
N LEU A 532 -7.54 16.07 -1.98
CA LEU A 532 -8.02 15.57 -0.68
C LEU A 532 -6.88 15.11 0.24
N SER A 533 -5.67 15.64 0.01
CA SER A 533 -4.52 15.56 0.92
C SER A 533 -4.26 16.93 1.56
N SER A 534 -3.40 17.00 2.58
CA SER A 534 -3.12 18.27 3.26
C SER A 534 -2.55 19.32 2.29
N HIS A 535 -1.59 18.93 1.46
CA HIS A 535 -0.90 19.79 0.50
C HIS A 535 -0.90 19.11 -0.88
N SER A 536 -1.00 19.90 -1.94
CA SER A 536 -1.34 19.42 -3.28
C SER A 536 -0.44 20.05 -4.34
N ARG A 537 0.37 19.24 -5.03
CA ARG A 537 1.33 19.73 -6.03
C ARG A 537 1.25 18.97 -7.34
N LEU A 538 1.28 19.72 -8.44
CA LEU A 538 1.42 19.23 -9.81
C LEU A 538 2.89 19.30 -10.24
N HIS A 539 3.60 18.17 -10.18
CA HIS A 539 5.02 18.06 -10.51
C HIS A 539 5.33 16.78 -11.26
N GLY A 540 6.22 16.89 -12.26
CA GLY A 540 6.63 15.76 -13.10
C GLY A 540 8.08 15.91 -13.53
N SER A 541 8.64 14.82 -14.06
CA SER A 541 10.02 14.77 -14.54
C SER A 541 10.15 15.45 -15.92
N HIS A 542 9.88 14.73 -17.00
CA HIS A 542 10.04 15.22 -18.39
C HIS A 542 8.76 15.85 -18.97
N THR A 543 7.64 15.72 -18.29
CA THR A 543 6.31 16.08 -18.81
C THR A 543 5.67 17.14 -17.90
N PRO A 544 5.13 18.23 -18.47
CA PRO A 544 4.45 19.24 -17.67
C PRO A 544 3.16 18.65 -17.07
N ARG A 545 2.82 19.05 -15.84
CA ARG A 545 1.61 18.58 -15.14
C ARG A 545 0.44 19.57 -15.23
N VAL A 546 0.43 20.42 -16.24
CA VAL A 546 -0.77 21.23 -16.55
C VAL A 546 -1.86 20.32 -17.12
N PRO A 547 -3.13 20.48 -16.72
CA PRO A 547 -4.16 19.48 -17.02
C PRO A 547 -4.49 19.36 -18.51
N TRP A 548 -4.47 20.47 -19.26
CA TRP A 548 -4.70 20.50 -20.70
C TRP A 548 -3.57 19.84 -21.52
N HIS A 549 -2.49 19.40 -20.87
CA HIS A 549 -1.51 18.53 -21.52
C HIS A 549 -2.08 17.12 -21.77
N PHE A 550 -3.05 16.69 -20.95
CA PHE A 550 -3.64 15.36 -20.98
C PHE A 550 -4.95 15.34 -21.77
N ASP A 551 -5.97 16.05 -21.29
CA ASP A 551 -7.26 16.25 -21.95
C ASP A 551 -8.03 17.41 -21.31
N ASP A 552 -9.12 17.85 -21.94
CA ASP A 552 -9.96 18.94 -21.41
C ASP A 552 -10.67 18.52 -20.11
N GLU A 553 -11.11 17.25 -20.01
CA GLU A 553 -11.75 16.71 -18.80
C GLU A 553 -10.83 16.78 -17.57
N SER A 554 -9.52 16.63 -17.75
CA SER A 554 -8.54 16.81 -16.67
C SER A 554 -8.55 18.22 -16.10
N SER A 555 -8.86 19.22 -16.93
CA SER A 555 -9.00 20.61 -16.48
C SER A 555 -10.27 20.78 -15.64
N ASP A 556 -11.36 20.12 -16.03
CA ASP A 556 -12.62 20.11 -15.27
C ASP A 556 -12.47 19.42 -13.91
N VAL A 557 -11.82 18.26 -13.89
CA VAL A 557 -11.56 17.49 -12.66
C VAL A 557 -10.66 18.29 -11.72
N LEU A 558 -9.58 18.89 -12.22
CA LEU A 558 -8.70 19.74 -11.41
C LEU A 558 -9.44 20.96 -10.86
N ARG A 559 -10.24 21.63 -11.67
CA ARG A 559 -11.07 22.77 -11.24
C ARG A 559 -12.05 22.35 -10.14
N PHE A 560 -12.75 21.24 -10.32
CA PHE A 560 -13.73 20.73 -9.36
C PHE A 560 -13.10 20.48 -7.99
N PHE A 561 -12.04 19.67 -7.94
CA PHE A 561 -11.41 19.31 -6.67
C PHE A 561 -10.63 20.46 -6.03
N THR A 562 -10.07 21.38 -6.82
CA THR A 562 -9.45 22.61 -6.28
C THR A 562 -10.48 23.51 -5.61
N ASN A 563 -11.62 23.72 -6.27
CA ASN A 563 -12.74 24.48 -5.71
C ASN A 563 -13.28 23.83 -4.42
N LEU A 564 -13.46 22.51 -4.44
CA LEU A 564 -13.90 21.74 -3.28
C LEU A 564 -12.93 21.92 -2.10
N LYS A 565 -11.61 21.81 -2.34
CA LYS A 565 -10.60 22.00 -1.29
C LYS A 565 -10.67 23.40 -0.67
N CYS A 566 -10.77 24.44 -1.49
CA CYS A 566 -10.94 25.83 -1.03
C CYS A 566 -12.18 26.00 -0.14
N GLN A 567 -13.30 25.37 -0.50
CA GLN A 567 -14.52 25.41 0.32
C GLN A 567 -14.37 24.63 1.63
N LEU A 568 -13.61 23.54 1.65
CA LEU A 568 -13.36 22.76 2.86
C LEU A 568 -12.35 23.40 3.81
N MET A 569 -11.70 24.51 3.44
CA MET A 569 -10.64 25.12 4.25
C MET A 569 -11.02 25.46 5.70
N PRO A 570 -12.24 25.92 6.06
CA PRO A 570 -12.59 26.11 7.46
C PRO A 570 -12.48 24.81 8.28
N TYR A 571 -12.91 23.68 7.70
CA TYR A 571 -12.73 22.36 8.29
C TYR A 571 -11.26 21.93 8.27
N LEU A 572 -10.59 21.99 7.11
CA LEU A 572 -9.20 21.53 6.97
C LEU A 572 -8.23 22.31 7.87
N PHE A 573 -8.41 23.63 7.99
CA PHE A 573 -7.53 24.47 8.80
C PHE A 573 -7.76 24.28 10.31
N ALA A 574 -8.97 23.92 10.75
CA ALA A 574 -9.22 23.52 12.13
C ALA A 574 -8.42 22.24 12.49
N HIS A 575 -8.35 21.29 11.56
CA HIS A 575 -7.58 20.05 11.74
C HIS A 575 -6.07 20.26 11.52
N ALA A 576 -5.67 21.32 10.80
CA ALA A 576 -4.28 21.77 10.75
C ALA A 576 -3.83 22.34 12.11
N ILE A 577 -4.70 23.10 12.79
CA ILE A 577 -4.46 23.56 14.16
C ILE A 577 -4.39 22.38 15.12
N GLU A 578 -5.28 21.38 14.99
CA GLU A 578 -5.18 20.12 15.76
C GLU A 578 -3.83 19.42 15.51
N ALA A 579 -3.35 19.36 14.27
CA ALA A 579 -2.04 18.80 13.97
C ALA A 579 -0.89 19.59 14.61
N HIS A 580 -1.02 20.92 14.68
CA HIS A 580 -0.04 21.80 15.31
C HIS A 580 -0.02 21.68 16.84
N GLU A 581 -1.19 21.74 17.49
CA GLU A 581 -1.32 21.76 18.95
C GLU A 581 -1.21 20.35 19.54
N GLU A 582 -1.90 19.39 18.94
CA GLU A 582 -2.03 18.04 19.45
C GLU A 582 -1.07 17.06 18.76
N GLY A 583 -0.57 17.35 17.55
CA GLY A 583 0.28 16.40 16.82
C GLY A 583 -0.49 15.24 16.19
N VAL A 584 -1.82 15.36 16.06
CA VAL A 584 -2.67 14.40 15.35
C VAL A 584 -2.69 14.76 13.87
N PRO A 585 -2.30 13.86 12.95
CA PRO A 585 -2.12 14.22 11.54
C PRO A 585 -3.44 14.52 10.82
N MET A 586 -3.34 15.24 9.70
CA MET A 586 -4.49 15.57 8.87
C MET A 586 -5.00 14.40 8.02
N LEU A 587 -4.11 13.53 7.53
CA LEU A 587 -4.51 12.26 6.91
C LEU A 587 -4.26 11.15 7.93
N ARG A 588 -5.33 10.48 8.33
CA ARG A 588 -5.32 9.53 9.44
C ARG A 588 -5.58 8.13 8.90
N ALA A 589 -4.68 7.21 9.23
CA ALA A 589 -4.96 5.80 9.05
C ALA A 589 -6.25 5.45 9.79
N MET A 590 -7.05 4.54 9.23
CA MET A 590 -8.38 4.23 9.78
C MET A 590 -8.32 3.80 11.26
N LEU A 591 -7.27 3.08 11.68
CA LEU A 591 -7.04 2.66 13.06
C LEU A 591 -6.91 3.82 14.07
N LEU A 592 -6.54 5.03 13.64
CA LEU A 592 -6.47 6.20 14.54
C LEU A 592 -7.86 6.70 14.94
N GLU A 593 -8.85 6.56 14.06
CA GLU A 593 -10.23 6.98 14.34
C GLU A 593 -11.09 5.84 14.87
N PHE A 594 -10.74 4.59 14.54
CA PHE A 594 -11.54 3.40 14.86
C PHE A 594 -10.67 2.27 15.44
N PRO A 595 -9.90 2.50 16.53
CA PRO A 595 -8.95 1.52 17.07
C PRO A 595 -9.61 0.22 17.55
N GLU A 596 -10.89 0.26 17.88
CA GLU A 596 -11.67 -0.92 18.32
C GLU A 596 -12.20 -1.78 17.16
N ASP A 597 -12.09 -1.32 15.91
CA ASP A 597 -12.54 -2.04 14.73
C ASP A 597 -11.36 -2.79 14.06
N PRO A 598 -11.28 -4.13 14.21
CA PRO A 598 -10.16 -4.91 13.68
C PRO A 598 -10.08 -4.92 12.15
N THR A 599 -11.15 -4.53 11.45
CA THR A 599 -11.09 -4.36 9.99
C THR A 599 -10.11 -3.25 9.60
N THR A 600 -9.95 -2.26 10.48
CA THR A 600 -9.15 -1.07 10.21
C THR A 600 -7.64 -1.27 10.38
N ASP A 601 -7.22 -2.38 11.00
CA ASP A 601 -5.81 -2.73 11.23
C ASP A 601 -4.99 -2.77 9.93
N PHE A 602 -5.61 -3.09 8.79
CA PHE A 602 -4.91 -3.32 7.52
C PHE A 602 -5.26 -2.31 6.41
N LEU A 603 -6.15 -1.35 6.68
CA LEU A 603 -6.65 -0.46 5.63
C LEU A 603 -5.60 0.58 5.24
N ASP A 604 -5.15 0.50 3.99
CA ASP A 604 -4.08 1.33 3.45
C ASP A 604 -4.43 2.02 2.11
N LYS A 605 -5.65 1.77 1.61
CA LYS A 605 -6.22 2.36 0.38
C LYS A 605 -7.32 3.39 0.63
N GLN A 606 -7.51 3.76 1.89
CA GLN A 606 -8.45 4.78 2.35
C GLN A 606 -7.93 5.41 3.62
N PHE A 607 -8.44 6.59 3.95
CA PHE A 607 -8.03 7.32 5.15
C PHE A 607 -9.14 8.25 5.62
N MET A 608 -9.02 8.70 6.86
CA MET A 608 -9.81 9.82 7.38
C MET A 608 -9.05 11.12 7.12
N HIS A 609 -9.65 12.06 6.40
CA HIS A 609 -9.13 13.41 6.25
C HIS A 609 -9.71 14.30 7.35
N GLY A 610 -8.90 14.56 8.37
CA GLY A 610 -9.38 15.06 9.64
C GLY A 610 -10.22 14.01 10.37
N SER A 611 -11.09 14.47 11.28
CA SER A 611 -11.89 13.57 12.11
C SER A 611 -13.13 13.02 11.41
N SER A 612 -13.64 13.72 10.39
CA SER A 612 -15.04 13.57 9.96
C SER A 612 -15.25 13.16 8.50
N LEU A 613 -14.23 13.24 7.64
CA LEU A 613 -14.33 12.86 6.23
C LEU A 613 -13.51 11.61 5.96
N LEU A 614 -14.12 10.57 5.41
CA LEU A 614 -13.45 9.39 4.88
C LEU A 614 -13.21 9.58 3.38
N VAL A 615 -12.00 9.29 2.93
CA VAL A 615 -11.60 9.36 1.51
C VAL A 615 -11.04 8.01 1.08
N ALA A 616 -11.54 7.45 -0.02
CA ALA A 616 -10.97 6.25 -0.62
C ALA A 616 -10.63 6.48 -2.10
N PRO A 617 -9.36 6.75 -2.45
CA PRO A 617 -8.96 6.96 -3.84
C PRO A 617 -9.29 5.77 -4.75
N VAL A 618 -9.68 6.08 -5.99
CA VAL A 618 -9.93 5.09 -7.04
C VAL A 618 -8.61 4.81 -7.76
N MET A 619 -8.14 3.55 -7.71
CA MET A 619 -6.77 3.18 -8.09
C MET A 619 -6.74 2.12 -9.21
N ASN A 620 -7.61 2.23 -10.22
CA ASN A 620 -7.63 1.34 -11.38
C ASN A 620 -8.28 2.02 -12.61
N TYR A 621 -8.10 1.39 -13.77
CA TYR A 621 -8.63 1.89 -15.04
C TYR A 621 -10.14 1.71 -15.17
N GLU A 622 -10.70 0.70 -14.51
CA GLU A 622 -12.13 0.40 -14.48
C GLU A 622 -12.94 1.42 -13.68
N SER A 623 -12.27 2.34 -12.98
CA SER A 623 -12.90 3.35 -12.13
C SER A 623 -13.74 2.75 -10.99
N GLU A 624 -13.27 1.64 -10.43
CA GLU A 624 -13.92 0.90 -9.35
C GLU A 624 -13.26 1.20 -7.99
N ALA A 625 -14.06 1.64 -7.01
CA ALA A 625 -13.62 1.80 -5.63
C ALA A 625 -13.92 0.54 -4.81
N ASN A 626 -12.98 0.17 -3.93
CA ASN A 626 -13.20 -0.84 -2.89
C ASN A 626 -12.77 -0.24 -1.56
N TYR A 627 -13.71 -0.10 -0.62
CA TYR A 627 -13.47 0.57 0.66
C TYR A 627 -14.40 0.04 1.75
N TYR A 628 -14.04 0.31 2.98
CA TYR A 628 -14.76 -0.08 4.18
C TYR A 628 -15.31 1.16 4.90
N LEU A 629 -16.57 1.10 5.30
CA LEU A 629 -17.20 2.06 6.18
C LEU A 629 -17.34 1.42 7.57
N PRO A 630 -16.74 1.98 8.63
CA PRO A 630 -16.96 1.57 10.01
C PRO A 630 -18.41 1.72 10.46
N ALA A 631 -18.74 1.25 11.67
CA ALA A 631 -20.10 1.32 12.21
C ALA A 631 -20.70 2.75 12.19
N GLY A 632 -21.96 2.84 11.76
CA GLY A 632 -22.75 4.08 11.75
C GLY A 632 -23.27 4.48 10.36
N ARG A 633 -24.14 5.49 10.33
CA ARG A 633 -24.77 6.00 9.11
C ARG A 633 -23.89 7.04 8.41
N TRP A 634 -23.15 6.62 7.40
CA TRP A 634 -22.28 7.50 6.62
C TRP A 634 -23.05 8.19 5.50
N THR A 635 -22.69 9.43 5.18
CA THR A 635 -23.32 10.20 4.10
C THR A 635 -22.26 10.63 3.10
N ASN A 636 -22.41 10.27 1.82
CA ASN A 636 -21.52 10.75 0.77
C ASN A 636 -21.61 12.28 0.68
N PHE A 637 -20.48 12.96 0.84
CA PHE A 637 -20.43 14.42 0.89
C PHE A 637 -20.77 15.10 -0.44
N LEU A 638 -20.60 14.38 -1.56
CA LEU A 638 -20.86 14.90 -2.91
C LEU A 638 -22.28 14.59 -3.39
N THR A 639 -22.78 13.38 -3.11
CA THR A 639 -24.08 12.90 -3.63
C THR A 639 -25.22 12.92 -2.61
N ASN A 640 -24.90 13.07 -1.32
CA ASN A 640 -25.82 12.92 -0.17
C ASN A 640 -26.39 11.51 0.02
N GLU A 641 -25.92 10.52 -0.73
CA GLU A 641 -26.34 9.13 -0.54
C GLU A 641 -25.84 8.59 0.79
N THR A 642 -26.70 7.86 1.50
CA THR A 642 -26.39 7.31 2.83
C THR A 642 -26.10 5.82 2.77
N VAL A 643 -25.12 5.37 3.54
CA VAL A 643 -24.74 3.96 3.67
C VAL A 643 -24.57 3.61 5.14
N GLU A 644 -25.24 2.54 5.58
CA GLU A 644 -25.05 1.98 6.92
C GLU A 644 -23.82 1.07 6.96
N GLY A 645 -22.88 1.40 7.84
CA GLY A 645 -21.76 0.52 8.22
C GLY A 645 -22.05 -0.26 9.51
N PRO A 646 -21.24 -1.26 9.88
CA PRO A 646 -19.96 -1.61 9.27
C PRO A 646 -20.12 -2.41 7.98
N LYS A 647 -19.52 -1.96 6.88
CA LYS A 647 -19.71 -2.60 5.57
C LYS A 647 -18.54 -2.35 4.62
N TRP A 648 -18.12 -3.42 3.92
CA TRP A 648 -17.29 -3.30 2.71
C TRP A 648 -18.17 -2.98 1.51
N ILE A 649 -17.78 -1.93 0.78
CA ILE A 649 -18.32 -1.57 -0.52
C ILE A 649 -17.31 -1.99 -1.57
N LEU A 650 -17.76 -2.79 -2.53
CA LEU A 650 -16.90 -3.40 -3.54
C LEU A 650 -17.37 -2.99 -4.94
N LYS A 651 -16.41 -2.64 -5.78
CA LYS A 651 -16.60 -2.31 -7.20
C LYS A 651 -17.60 -1.18 -7.46
N GLU A 652 -17.67 -0.19 -6.55
CA GLU A 652 -18.49 0.99 -6.78
C GLU A 652 -17.86 1.84 -7.89
N LYS A 653 -18.66 2.21 -8.90
CA LYS A 653 -18.19 2.99 -10.04
C LYS A 653 -18.28 4.47 -9.73
N HIS A 654 -17.20 5.19 -9.99
CA HIS A 654 -17.17 6.65 -9.91
C HIS A 654 -16.78 7.25 -11.26
N ASP A 655 -17.39 8.37 -11.65
CA ASP A 655 -16.82 9.22 -12.71
C ASP A 655 -15.55 9.94 -12.20
N PHE A 656 -14.87 10.72 -13.05
CA PHE A 656 -13.62 11.39 -12.67
C PHE A 656 -13.81 12.61 -11.75
N SER A 657 -15.01 13.17 -11.64
CA SER A 657 -15.35 14.24 -10.69
C SER A 657 -15.88 13.69 -9.36
N SER A 658 -15.81 12.38 -9.16
CA SER A 658 -16.28 11.66 -7.98
C SER A 658 -15.20 10.75 -7.42
N ILE A 659 -15.28 10.57 -6.11
CA ILE A 659 -14.45 9.70 -5.27
C ILE A 659 -15.32 9.32 -4.06
N PRO A 660 -15.18 8.12 -3.48
CA PRO A 660 -15.74 7.85 -2.16
C PRO A 660 -15.25 8.89 -1.15
N LEU A 661 -16.15 9.82 -0.82
CA LEU A 661 -15.94 10.91 0.12
C LEU A 661 -17.14 10.92 1.06
N PHE A 662 -16.99 10.36 2.26
CA PHE A 662 -18.10 10.17 3.18
C PHE A 662 -17.91 10.99 4.46
N ALA A 663 -18.93 11.75 4.83
CA ALA A 663 -19.06 12.33 6.15
C ALA A 663 -19.49 11.25 7.15
N ARG A 664 -18.77 11.17 8.27
CA ARG A 664 -19.12 10.29 9.38
C ARG A 664 -20.41 10.76 10.08
N PRO A 665 -21.20 9.86 10.69
CA PRO A 665 -22.31 10.26 11.56
C PRO A 665 -21.81 11.04 12.77
N ASN A 666 -22.72 11.78 13.42
CA ASN A 666 -22.41 12.58 14.61
C ASN A 666 -21.28 13.58 14.37
N SER A 667 -21.30 14.25 13.22
CA SER A 667 -20.26 15.23 12.85
C SER A 667 -20.84 16.55 12.36
N ILE A 668 -20.04 17.61 12.54
CA ILE A 668 -20.27 18.92 11.93
C ILE A 668 -19.09 19.19 10.99
N ILE A 669 -19.37 19.51 9.73
CA ILE A 669 -18.35 19.91 8.74
C ILE A 669 -18.56 21.37 8.37
N ALA A 670 -17.53 22.17 8.57
CA ALA A 670 -17.50 23.60 8.25
C ALA A 670 -17.11 23.82 6.78
N VAL A 671 -18.07 24.30 5.98
CA VAL A 671 -17.91 24.53 4.54
C VAL A 671 -17.99 26.03 4.27
N GLY A 672 -16.90 26.61 3.78
CA GLY A 672 -16.80 28.01 3.45
C GLY A 672 -17.40 28.37 2.09
N ALA A 673 -17.67 29.66 1.91
CA ALA A 673 -18.30 30.18 0.70
C ALA A 673 -17.33 30.38 -0.47
N ASN A 674 -16.02 30.39 -0.23
CA ASN A 674 -15.02 30.72 -1.24
C ASN A 674 -14.47 29.46 -1.96
N LYS A 675 -14.47 29.49 -3.29
CA LYS A 675 -13.95 28.43 -4.16
C LYS A 675 -12.59 28.76 -4.78
N ILE A 676 -12.14 30.01 -4.70
CA ILE A 676 -11.05 30.58 -5.51
C ILE A 676 -9.73 30.63 -4.73
N LYS A 677 -9.75 30.69 -3.40
CA LYS A 677 -8.50 30.69 -2.61
C LYS A 677 -8.66 29.98 -1.27
N PRO A 678 -7.58 29.42 -0.70
CA PRO A 678 -7.63 28.73 0.58
C PRO A 678 -7.54 29.66 1.80
N ASP A 679 -7.05 30.88 1.62
CA ASP A 679 -6.77 31.87 2.66
C ASP A 679 -7.75 33.06 2.57
N TYR A 680 -8.92 32.91 3.19
CA TYR A 680 -9.98 33.91 3.24
C TYR A 680 -10.58 34.01 4.64
N ASN A 681 -11.50 34.95 4.84
CA ASN A 681 -12.27 35.01 6.08
C ASN A 681 -13.24 33.82 6.16
N TYR A 682 -12.87 32.79 6.93
CA TYR A 682 -13.65 31.55 7.03
C TYR A 682 -15.05 31.73 7.64
N GLU A 683 -15.29 32.80 8.40
CA GLU A 683 -16.62 33.09 8.96
C GLU A 683 -17.60 33.62 7.89
N GLU A 684 -17.10 34.22 6.81
CA GLU A 684 -17.93 34.87 5.81
C GLU A 684 -18.71 33.84 4.97
N GLY A 685 -20.03 33.82 5.14
CA GLY A 685 -20.92 32.91 4.41
C GLY A 685 -20.77 31.44 4.80
N LEU A 686 -20.19 31.15 5.98
CA LEU A 686 -19.94 29.81 6.48
C LEU A 686 -21.22 28.97 6.62
N GLU A 687 -21.14 27.73 6.15
CA GLU A 687 -22.17 26.71 6.32
C GLU A 687 -21.64 25.57 7.21
N LEU A 688 -22.34 25.28 8.30
CA LEU A 688 -22.08 24.15 9.19
C LEU A 688 -23.07 23.03 8.86
N ARG A 689 -22.55 21.96 8.28
CA ARG A 689 -23.35 20.80 7.88
C ARG A 689 -23.30 19.73 8.96
N ILE A 690 -24.45 19.40 9.52
CA ILE A 690 -24.60 18.40 10.59
C ILE A 690 -25.06 17.09 9.95
N TYR A 691 -24.27 16.03 10.12
CA TYR A 691 -24.49 14.73 9.49
C TYR A 691 -24.95 13.68 10.51
N ALA A 692 -26.10 13.06 10.22
CA ALA A 692 -26.65 11.91 10.94
C ALA A 692 -26.39 11.96 12.46
N LEU A 693 -26.98 12.97 13.13
CA LEU A 693 -26.87 13.14 14.57
C LEU A 693 -27.85 12.20 15.27
N ASP A 694 -27.31 11.15 15.89
CA ASP A 694 -28.06 10.12 16.60
C ASP A 694 -28.63 10.67 17.92
N ASP A 695 -29.67 10.03 18.44
CA ASP A 695 -30.24 10.40 19.73
C ASP A 695 -29.19 10.23 20.86
N GLY A 696 -29.06 11.26 21.70
CA GLY A 696 -28.07 11.35 22.77
C GLY A 696 -26.65 11.68 22.30
N ALA A 697 -26.39 11.76 20.99
CA ALA A 697 -25.07 12.05 20.45
C ALA A 697 -24.75 13.55 20.40
N LYS A 698 -23.45 13.85 20.32
CA LYS A 698 -22.91 15.20 20.21
C LYS A 698 -21.94 15.30 19.06
N ALA A 699 -22.00 16.40 18.33
CA ALA A 699 -21.07 16.75 17.27
C ALA A 699 -20.49 18.14 17.54
N THR A 700 -19.22 18.37 17.21
CA THR A 700 -18.52 19.63 17.47
C THR A 700 -17.66 20.04 16.29
N ALA A 701 -17.65 21.35 15.97
CA ALA A 701 -16.73 21.95 15.02
C ALA A 701 -16.13 23.24 15.60
N SER A 702 -14.82 23.38 15.50
CA SER A 702 -14.10 24.61 15.79
C SER A 702 -13.99 25.46 14.53
N ILE A 703 -14.26 26.76 14.65
CA ILE A 703 -14.21 27.71 13.54
C ILE A 703 -12.89 28.48 13.63
N PRO A 704 -11.94 28.24 12.72
CA PRO A 704 -10.64 28.87 12.79
C PRO A 704 -10.62 30.21 12.02
N LYS A 705 -9.59 31.00 12.29
CA LYS A 705 -9.09 32.08 11.43
C LYS A 705 -7.80 31.64 10.75
N VAL A 706 -7.45 32.30 9.65
CA VAL A 706 -6.20 32.04 8.90
C VAL A 706 -4.93 32.27 9.72
N ASP A 707 -5.03 32.98 10.85
CA ASP A 707 -3.91 33.21 11.76
C ASP A 707 -3.74 32.11 12.82
N GLY A 708 -4.55 31.06 12.77
CA GLY A 708 -4.53 29.91 13.68
C GLY A 708 -5.42 30.04 14.92
N THR A 709 -6.11 31.17 15.11
CA THR A 709 -7.00 31.34 16.29
C THR A 709 -8.38 30.71 16.07
N ILE A 710 -8.96 30.11 17.12
CA ILE A 710 -10.34 29.62 17.11
C ILE A 710 -11.27 30.73 17.62
N VAL A 711 -12.24 31.15 16.81
CA VAL A 711 -13.18 32.23 17.17
C VAL A 711 -14.43 31.74 17.86
N ALA A 712 -14.87 30.54 17.50
CA ALA A 712 -16.05 29.90 18.03
C ALA A 712 -15.92 28.38 17.93
N THR A 713 -16.56 27.69 18.85
CA THR A 713 -16.78 26.25 18.80
C THR A 713 -18.29 26.00 18.81
N VAL A 714 -18.79 25.35 17.77
CA VAL A 714 -20.21 25.01 17.62
C VAL A 714 -20.44 23.57 17.99
N THR A 715 -21.36 23.32 18.91
CA THR A 715 -21.76 21.97 19.36
C THR A 715 -23.22 21.73 19.02
N ALA A 716 -23.54 20.60 18.39
CA ALA A 716 -24.90 20.12 18.20
C ALA A 716 -25.13 18.86 19.06
N GLU A 717 -26.23 18.81 19.80
CA GLU A 717 -26.63 17.69 20.65
C GLU A 717 -28.10 17.35 20.38
N ARG A 718 -28.39 16.08 20.10
CA ARG A 718 -29.76 15.59 19.92
C ARG A 718 -30.28 14.91 21.19
N LYS A 719 -31.54 15.20 21.55
CA LYS A 719 -32.30 14.53 22.61
C LYS A 719 -33.73 14.30 22.14
N GLY A 720 -34.06 13.05 21.81
CA GLY A 720 -35.29 12.67 21.13
C GLY A 720 -35.46 13.47 19.84
N ASP A 721 -36.54 14.23 19.77
CA ASP A 721 -36.91 15.05 18.62
C ASP A 721 -36.36 16.47 18.72
N HIS A 722 -35.43 16.75 19.63
CA HIS A 722 -34.84 18.09 19.78
C HIS A 722 -33.36 18.09 19.43
N VAL A 723 -32.92 19.01 18.59
CA VAL A 723 -31.50 19.32 18.36
C VAL A 723 -31.18 20.67 18.95
N SER A 724 -30.29 20.66 19.95
CA SER A 724 -29.74 21.87 20.55
C SER A 724 -28.39 22.20 19.93
N ILE A 725 -28.23 23.45 19.50
CA ILE A 725 -26.99 24.00 18.96
C ILE A 725 -26.48 25.02 19.95
N LYS A 726 -25.23 24.87 20.40
CA LYS A 726 -24.55 25.80 21.29
C LYS A 726 -23.32 26.38 20.58
N VAL A 727 -23.11 27.68 20.73
CA VAL A 727 -21.91 28.37 20.28
C VAL A 727 -21.15 28.84 21.50
N ASP A 728 -19.91 28.40 21.65
CA ASP A 728 -18.95 28.91 22.62
C ASP A 728 -17.94 29.81 21.89
N GLY A 729 -17.67 31.02 22.41
CA GLY A 729 -16.90 32.05 21.70
C GLY A 729 -17.75 33.19 21.12
N THR A 730 -17.16 34.01 20.25
CA THR A 730 -17.83 35.20 19.68
C THR A 730 -17.72 35.19 18.17
N SER A 731 -18.81 34.81 17.49
CA SER A 731 -18.91 34.91 16.03
C SER A 731 -19.05 36.37 15.60
N THR A 732 -18.37 36.77 14.52
CA THR A 732 -18.57 38.11 13.94
C THR A 732 -19.64 38.11 12.84
N GLU A 733 -19.95 36.93 12.30
CA GLU A 733 -20.88 36.72 11.19
C GLU A 733 -22.05 35.79 11.57
N ASP A 734 -23.11 35.81 10.75
CA ASP A 734 -24.20 34.84 10.79
C ASP A 734 -23.71 33.50 10.18
N TYR A 735 -24.09 32.37 10.79
CA TYR A 735 -23.75 31.04 10.27
C TYR A 735 -24.98 30.38 9.64
N LYS A 736 -24.81 29.72 8.49
CA LYS A 736 -25.83 28.81 7.96
C LYS A 736 -25.63 27.46 8.64
N ILE A 737 -26.70 26.87 9.13
CA ILE A 737 -26.68 25.50 9.65
C ILE A 737 -27.56 24.65 8.75
N THR A 738 -27.04 23.51 8.31
CA THR A 738 -27.78 22.54 7.50
C THR A 738 -27.83 21.21 8.21
N LEU A 739 -29.04 20.71 8.48
CA LEU A 739 -29.25 19.32 8.94
C LEU A 739 -29.32 18.43 7.71
N VAL A 740 -28.25 17.69 7.44
CA VAL A 740 -28.12 16.94 6.18
C VAL A 740 -29.03 15.72 6.19
N GLY A 741 -29.86 15.60 5.15
CA GLY A 741 -30.84 14.52 4.99
C GLY A 741 -32.10 14.64 5.86
N GLU A 742 -32.19 15.68 6.71
CA GLU A 742 -33.36 15.94 7.55
C GLU A 742 -34.20 17.08 6.93
N HIS A 743 -35.50 16.85 6.79
CA HIS A 743 -36.46 17.80 6.19
C HIS A 743 -37.50 18.22 7.22
N LEU A 744 -37.34 19.44 7.74
CA LEU A 744 -38.17 19.96 8.83
C LEU A 744 -39.42 20.67 8.31
N SER A 745 -40.53 20.50 9.01
CA SER A 745 -41.80 21.16 8.69
C SER A 745 -41.95 22.54 9.35
N ASN A 746 -41.30 22.77 10.49
CA ASN A 746 -41.24 24.07 11.18
C ASN A 746 -40.01 24.14 12.09
N VAL A 747 -39.40 25.31 12.21
CA VAL A 747 -38.41 25.61 13.26
C VAL A 747 -39.08 26.64 14.16
N ASP A 748 -39.43 26.23 15.39
CA ASP A 748 -39.97 27.18 16.36
C ASP A 748 -38.92 28.29 16.57
N GLN A 749 -39.32 29.57 16.48
CA GLN A 749 -38.52 30.80 16.70
C GLN A 749 -38.14 31.72 15.50
N GLY A 750 -38.93 31.79 14.41
CA GLY A 750 -38.84 32.94 13.49
C GLY A 750 -37.51 33.11 12.73
N HIS A 751 -36.77 32.02 12.55
CA HIS A 751 -35.57 31.96 11.72
C HIS A 751 -35.95 31.62 10.26
N ASP A 752 -35.32 32.29 9.29
CA ASP A 752 -35.51 31.98 7.87
C ASP A 752 -35.00 30.55 7.59
N MET A 753 -35.92 29.65 7.27
CA MET A 753 -35.67 28.27 6.90
C MET A 753 -35.76 28.10 5.38
N ARG A 754 -34.85 27.30 4.81
CA ARG A 754 -34.90 26.88 3.40
C ARG A 754 -34.64 25.39 3.33
N ASP A 755 -35.58 24.67 2.75
CA ASP A 755 -35.40 23.25 2.48
C ASP A 755 -34.81 23.05 1.09
N SER A 756 -33.94 22.05 0.95
CA SER A 756 -33.20 21.75 -0.29
C SER A 756 -32.95 20.25 -0.41
N SER A 757 -32.43 19.78 -1.54
CA SER A 757 -32.04 18.37 -1.70
C SER A 757 -30.90 17.91 -0.77
N LEU A 758 -30.18 18.85 -0.12
CA LEU A 758 -29.18 18.53 0.91
C LEU A 758 -29.83 18.30 2.28
N GLY A 759 -31.03 18.84 2.51
CA GLY A 759 -31.72 18.91 3.79
C GLY A 759 -32.12 20.34 4.13
N THR A 760 -32.58 20.52 5.36
CA THR A 760 -33.07 21.81 5.86
C THR A 760 -31.91 22.71 6.32
N THR A 761 -31.84 23.91 5.76
CA THR A 761 -30.91 24.98 6.15
C THR A 761 -31.63 26.13 6.86
N PHE A 762 -31.03 26.65 7.92
CA PHE A 762 -31.49 27.87 8.61
C PHE A 762 -30.30 28.75 9.03
N THR A 763 -30.58 29.99 9.41
CA THR A 763 -29.55 30.97 9.79
C THR A 763 -29.45 31.14 11.30
N LEU A 764 -28.28 30.82 11.86
CA LEU A 764 -27.90 31.14 13.23
C LEU A 764 -27.34 32.56 13.28
N LYS A 765 -28.07 33.48 13.91
CA LYS A 765 -27.68 34.90 14.00
C LYS A 765 -26.44 35.09 14.86
N LYS A 766 -25.55 35.99 14.45
CA LYS A 766 -24.37 36.37 15.24
C LYS A 766 -24.76 36.77 16.66
N GLY A 767 -23.94 36.35 17.63
CA GLY A 767 -24.20 36.58 19.06
C GLY A 767 -25.23 35.62 19.70
N THR A 768 -25.81 34.68 18.94
CA THR A 768 -26.66 33.62 19.50
C THR A 768 -25.79 32.59 20.22
N SER A 769 -25.96 32.45 21.54
CA SER A 769 -25.21 31.47 22.35
C SER A 769 -25.78 30.05 22.25
N SER A 770 -27.08 29.93 22.01
CA SER A 770 -27.76 28.63 21.88
C SER A 770 -29.07 28.75 21.10
N LEU A 771 -29.41 27.70 20.35
CA LEU A 771 -30.67 27.50 19.65
C LEU A 771 -31.16 26.07 19.89
N THR A 772 -32.47 25.84 19.97
CA THR A 772 -33.05 24.48 20.02
C THR A 772 -34.09 24.34 18.93
N ILE A 773 -34.07 23.21 18.25
CA ILE A 773 -34.86 22.94 17.04
C ILE A 773 -35.62 21.65 17.24
N ASP A 774 -36.91 21.68 16.95
CA ASP A 774 -37.77 20.52 17.01
C ASP A 774 -37.79 19.81 15.65
N ILE A 775 -37.34 18.56 15.62
CA ILE A 775 -37.45 17.66 14.48
C ILE A 775 -38.84 17.03 14.52
N MET A 776 -39.84 17.69 13.95
CA MET A 776 -41.13 17.04 13.71
C MET A 776 -40.99 16.04 12.56
N GLU A 777 -41.02 14.74 12.87
CA GLU A 777 -41.20 13.69 11.85
C GLU A 777 -42.48 13.96 11.04
N MET A 778 -42.39 13.89 9.71
CA MET A 778 -43.57 13.88 8.85
C MET A 778 -44.43 12.65 9.19
N ALA A 779 -45.52 12.84 9.93
CA ALA A 779 -46.62 11.89 9.93
C ALA A 779 -47.16 11.76 8.49
N GLU A 780 -47.13 10.54 7.97
CA GLU A 780 -47.53 10.12 6.62
C GLU A 780 -48.67 10.98 6.00
N LYS A 781 -48.37 11.68 4.91
CA LYS A 781 -49.38 12.12 3.92
C LYS A 781 -48.91 11.81 2.51
N PHE A 782 -48.93 10.53 2.14
CA PHE A 782 -49.05 10.16 0.74
C PHE A 782 -50.50 10.37 0.29
N GLN A 783 -50.78 11.49 -0.38
CA GLN A 783 -51.85 11.58 -1.37
C GLN A 783 -51.24 11.43 -2.76
N PRO A 784 -51.69 10.49 -3.61
CA PRO A 784 -51.20 10.38 -4.97
C PRO A 784 -51.76 11.53 -5.81
N ILE A 785 -50.91 12.49 -6.19
CA ILE A 785 -51.20 13.43 -7.27
C ILE A 785 -50.82 12.74 -8.59
N THR A 786 -51.85 12.25 -9.28
CA THR A 786 -51.78 11.94 -10.71
C THR A 786 -51.71 13.24 -11.51
N GLY A 787 -50.65 13.45 -12.29
CA GLY A 787 -50.55 14.64 -13.14
C GLY A 787 -49.30 14.73 -14.02
N ILE A 788 -49.30 13.97 -15.13
CA ILE A 788 -48.90 14.38 -16.50
C ILE A 788 -47.57 15.13 -16.67
N TYR A 789 -46.61 14.53 -17.39
CA TYR A 789 -45.96 15.04 -18.62
C TYR A 789 -45.12 13.88 -19.21
N ASN A 790 -45.66 13.13 -20.17
CA ASN A 790 -45.36 13.21 -21.62
C ASN A 790 -43.87 13.12 -21.98
N HIS A 791 -43.46 11.97 -22.51
CA HIS A 791 -42.80 11.91 -23.81
C HIS A 791 -43.19 10.63 -24.54
N HIS A 792 -44.03 10.81 -25.56
CA HIS A 792 -44.10 9.92 -26.71
C HIS A 792 -42.74 9.92 -27.41
N ASP A 793 -42.20 8.74 -27.69
CA ASP A 793 -41.66 8.43 -29.01
C ASP A 793 -41.70 6.92 -29.28
N CYS A 794 -42.46 6.61 -30.34
CA CYS A 794 -42.19 5.57 -31.35
C CYS A 794 -42.22 4.07 -30.98
N PHE A 795 -43.41 3.48 -31.20
CA PHE A 795 -43.75 2.11 -31.64
C PHE A 795 -42.90 1.59 -32.84
N PRO A 796 -42.92 0.29 -33.27
CA PRO A 796 -44.09 -0.61 -33.22
C PRO A 796 -43.91 -2.17 -33.13
N TYR A 797 -45.06 -2.83 -32.99
CA TYR A 797 -45.44 -4.22 -33.37
C TYR A 797 -45.11 -5.41 -32.44
N MET A 798 -46.13 -5.92 -31.72
CA MET A 798 -46.99 -7.02 -32.19
C MET A 798 -48.15 -7.28 -31.22
N ASP A 799 -49.24 -7.73 -31.84
CA ASP A 799 -50.62 -7.83 -31.40
C ASP A 799 -50.94 -9.22 -30.77
N GLY A 800 -52.05 -9.33 -30.02
CA GLY A 800 -52.80 -10.59 -29.93
C GLY A 800 -53.04 -11.25 -28.56
N ASN A 801 -54.16 -10.87 -27.92
CA ASN A 801 -55.17 -11.74 -27.27
C ASN A 801 -54.80 -12.73 -26.15
N ASN A 802 -55.30 -12.48 -24.91
CA ASN A 802 -56.30 -13.35 -24.25
C ASN A 802 -56.92 -12.70 -22.98
N PRO A 803 -58.25 -12.54 -22.86
CA PRO A 803 -58.90 -11.95 -21.70
C PRO A 803 -59.36 -13.01 -20.69
N THR A 804 -58.65 -13.19 -19.57
CA THR A 804 -59.17 -13.98 -18.42
C THR A 804 -58.44 -13.68 -17.10
N LEU A 805 -58.32 -12.41 -16.72
CA LEU A 805 -57.87 -12.05 -15.36
C LEU A 805 -58.62 -10.87 -14.73
N ALA A 806 -59.82 -10.57 -15.23
CA ALA A 806 -60.70 -9.57 -14.61
C ALA A 806 -61.55 -10.11 -13.43
N ALA A 807 -61.39 -11.38 -13.06
CA ALA A 807 -62.18 -12.03 -12.00
C ALA A 807 -61.40 -12.32 -10.69
N ALA A 808 -60.08 -12.11 -10.65
CA ALA A 808 -59.27 -12.38 -9.45
C ALA A 808 -59.03 -11.15 -8.55
N TYR A 809 -59.44 -9.95 -8.99
CA TYR A 809 -59.02 -8.67 -8.37
C TYR A 809 -59.95 -8.14 -7.25
N LYS A 810 -60.91 -8.93 -6.75
CA LYS A 810 -61.94 -8.42 -5.80
C LYS A 810 -62.09 -9.18 -4.47
N ALA A 811 -61.22 -10.12 -4.12
CA ALA A 811 -61.41 -10.94 -2.91
C ALA A 811 -60.15 -11.21 -2.06
N ALA A 812 -59.24 -10.25 -1.92
CA ALA A 812 -58.14 -10.36 -0.97
C ALA A 812 -57.84 -9.00 -0.31
N LEU A 813 -58.80 -8.51 0.47
CA LEU A 813 -58.59 -7.54 1.53
C LEU A 813 -58.44 -8.33 2.83
N PHE A 814 -57.34 -8.08 3.56
CA PHE A 814 -57.02 -8.35 4.98
C PHE A 814 -55.65 -9.05 5.23
N LEU A 815 -54.66 -8.22 5.63
CA LEU A 815 -53.49 -8.48 6.51
C LEU A 815 -52.22 -9.21 5.93
N PRO A 816 -50.99 -9.00 6.46
CA PRO A 816 -50.04 -7.95 6.03
C PRO A 816 -48.64 -8.49 5.58
N CYS A 817 -47.78 -7.58 5.05
CA CYS A 817 -46.31 -7.65 4.81
C CYS A 817 -45.87 -7.74 3.32
N PRO A 818 -45.00 -6.82 2.80
CA PRO A 818 -44.50 -6.89 1.43
C PRO A 818 -43.08 -7.46 1.38
N PHE A 819 -42.95 -8.79 1.33
CA PHE A 819 -41.69 -9.48 1.01
C PHE A 819 -41.53 -9.79 -0.50
N SER A 820 -42.45 -9.32 -1.33
CA SER A 820 -42.63 -9.84 -2.69
C SER A 820 -41.98 -8.97 -3.79
N LEU A 821 -41.66 -7.70 -3.53
CA LEU A 821 -41.01 -6.82 -4.52
C LEU A 821 -39.48 -7.00 -4.58
N PHE A 822 -38.86 -7.52 -3.52
CA PHE A 822 -37.43 -7.84 -3.50
C PHE A 822 -37.09 -9.09 -4.32
N ILE A 823 -38.01 -10.05 -4.40
CA ILE A 823 -37.80 -11.33 -5.10
C ILE A 823 -37.76 -11.14 -6.62
N MET A 824 -38.54 -10.21 -7.18
CA MET A 824 -38.54 -9.99 -8.65
C MET A 824 -37.28 -9.27 -9.16
N SER A 825 -36.71 -8.33 -8.39
CA SER A 825 -35.44 -7.67 -8.75
C SER A 825 -34.24 -8.61 -8.60
N VAL A 826 -34.25 -9.45 -7.56
CA VAL A 826 -33.23 -10.49 -7.35
C VAL A 826 -33.34 -11.58 -8.43
N GLU A 827 -34.54 -11.98 -8.87
CA GLU A 827 -34.68 -12.91 -10.00
C GLU A 827 -34.18 -12.32 -11.34
N GLN A 828 -34.39 -11.03 -11.60
CA GLN A 828 -33.92 -10.39 -12.83
C GLN A 828 -32.38 -10.24 -12.83
N THR A 829 -31.80 -9.88 -11.67
CA THR A 829 -30.35 -9.80 -11.49
C THR A 829 -29.71 -11.19 -11.49
N LEU A 830 -30.34 -12.20 -10.89
CA LEU A 830 -29.91 -13.60 -10.98
C LEU A 830 -30.06 -14.15 -12.39
N LYS A 831 -31.06 -13.74 -13.18
CA LYS A 831 -31.17 -14.08 -14.62
C LYS A 831 -30.12 -13.39 -15.47
N ASN A 832 -29.70 -12.15 -15.15
CA ASN A 832 -28.62 -11.45 -15.84
C ASN A 832 -27.23 -11.99 -15.46
N VAL A 833 -27.00 -12.33 -14.19
CA VAL A 833 -25.77 -13.00 -13.73
C VAL A 833 -25.72 -14.44 -14.24
N ALA A 834 -26.82 -15.19 -14.20
CA ALA A 834 -26.92 -16.51 -14.84
C ALA A 834 -26.79 -16.42 -16.36
N GLY A 835 -27.27 -15.35 -17.00
CA GLY A 835 -27.12 -15.10 -18.44
C GLY A 835 -25.69 -14.74 -18.85
N THR A 836 -24.93 -14.06 -17.98
CA THR A 836 -23.51 -13.73 -18.20
C THR A 836 -22.61 -14.93 -17.91
N VAL A 837 -22.93 -15.72 -16.89
CA VAL A 837 -22.28 -17.01 -16.60
C VAL A 837 -22.60 -18.04 -17.70
N ALA A 838 -23.85 -18.11 -18.18
CA ALA A 838 -24.26 -18.95 -19.31
C ALA A 838 -23.59 -18.52 -20.63
N ASN A 839 -23.37 -17.23 -20.88
CA ASN A 839 -22.61 -16.75 -22.04
C ASN A 839 -21.09 -17.03 -21.94
N SER A 840 -20.52 -17.09 -20.73
CA SER A 840 -19.12 -17.51 -20.53
C SER A 840 -18.95 -19.04 -20.67
N LEU A 841 -20.00 -19.81 -20.40
CA LEU A 841 -20.06 -21.26 -20.58
C LEU A 841 -20.39 -21.68 -22.02
N SER A 842 -21.01 -20.81 -22.84
CA SER A 842 -21.41 -21.11 -24.22
C SER A 842 -20.29 -20.97 -25.27
N SER A 843 -19.16 -20.36 -24.93
CA SER A 843 -17.98 -20.33 -25.83
C SER A 843 -17.10 -21.57 -25.62
N ASP A 844 -16.82 -22.29 -26.70
CA ASP A 844 -15.91 -23.46 -26.71
C ASP A 844 -14.43 -23.12 -26.47
N THR A 845 -14.10 -21.83 -26.32
CA THR A 845 -12.74 -21.31 -26.17
C THR A 845 -12.60 -20.37 -24.97
N VAL A 846 -11.39 -20.24 -24.45
CA VAL A 846 -10.96 -19.15 -23.55
C VAL A 846 -10.03 -18.20 -24.30
N THR A 847 -9.97 -16.94 -23.87
CA THR A 847 -9.09 -15.93 -24.48
C THR A 847 -7.85 -15.74 -23.63
N LEU A 848 -6.67 -15.85 -24.26
CA LEU A 848 -5.39 -15.57 -23.61
C LEU A 848 -5.20 -14.05 -23.51
N SER A 849 -4.92 -13.56 -22.31
CA SER A 849 -5.09 -12.15 -21.94
C SER A 849 -4.12 -11.20 -22.64
N GLN A 850 -2.93 -11.65 -23.02
CA GLN A 850 -1.93 -10.79 -23.67
C GLN A 850 -1.97 -10.83 -25.19
N THR A 851 -2.28 -11.99 -25.78
CA THR A 851 -2.27 -12.17 -27.24
C THR A 851 -3.66 -12.04 -27.87
N GLY A 852 -4.72 -12.23 -27.08
CA GLY A 852 -6.09 -12.34 -27.58
C GLY A 852 -6.39 -13.69 -28.27
N ASP A 853 -5.42 -14.61 -28.29
CA ASP A 853 -5.57 -15.93 -28.91
C ASP A 853 -6.69 -16.72 -28.25
N LYS A 854 -7.43 -17.50 -29.06
CA LYS A 854 -8.52 -18.35 -28.61
C LYS A 854 -8.02 -19.77 -28.38
N MET A 855 -7.90 -20.16 -27.12
CA MET A 855 -7.51 -21.51 -26.73
C MET A 855 -8.76 -22.37 -26.47
N PRO A 856 -8.94 -23.53 -27.13
CA PRO A 856 -10.07 -24.42 -26.85
C PRO A 856 -10.12 -24.87 -25.38
N LYS A 857 -11.32 -24.95 -24.81
CA LYS A 857 -11.53 -25.40 -23.42
C LYS A 857 -11.29 -26.90 -23.21
N VAL A 858 -11.52 -27.70 -24.25
CA VAL A 858 -11.31 -29.14 -24.23
C VAL A 858 -10.23 -29.49 -25.25
N GLY A 859 -9.12 -30.04 -24.77
CA GLY A 859 -7.99 -30.48 -25.57
C GLY A 859 -7.71 -31.96 -25.44
N PHE A 860 -6.89 -32.49 -26.33
CA PHE A 860 -6.49 -33.90 -26.32
C PHE A 860 -5.09 -34.04 -25.70
N GLY A 861 -4.99 -34.77 -24.59
CA GLY A 861 -3.71 -35.04 -23.92
C GLY A 861 -2.95 -36.22 -24.54
N CYS A 862 -1.66 -36.05 -24.84
CA CYS A 862 -0.82 -37.07 -25.48
C CYS A 862 -0.05 -37.95 -24.48
N TRP A 863 -0.14 -37.67 -23.18
CA TRP A 863 0.52 -38.48 -22.16
C TRP A 863 -0.01 -39.93 -22.17
N LYS A 864 0.91 -40.91 -22.15
CA LYS A 864 0.60 -42.36 -22.26
C LYS A 864 -0.12 -42.79 -23.55
N VAL A 865 0.02 -42.02 -24.62
CA VAL A 865 -0.31 -42.48 -25.97
C VAL A 865 0.95 -43.14 -26.54
N ALA A 866 0.89 -44.44 -26.82
CA ALA A 866 2.03 -45.17 -27.33
C ALA A 866 2.46 -44.61 -28.71
N PRO A 867 3.77 -44.44 -28.98
CA PRO A 867 4.25 -43.84 -30.23
C PRO A 867 3.65 -44.48 -31.48
N GLU A 868 3.57 -45.82 -31.52
CA GLU A 868 3.04 -46.59 -32.64
C GLU A 868 1.55 -46.34 -32.93
N GLN A 869 0.80 -45.76 -31.98
CA GLN A 869 -0.62 -45.43 -32.11
C GLN A 869 -0.87 -43.91 -32.11
N ALA A 870 0.15 -43.09 -31.84
CA ALA A 870 -0.03 -41.65 -31.64
C ALA A 870 -0.52 -40.95 -32.92
N ALA A 871 0.10 -41.21 -34.07
CA ALA A 871 -0.27 -40.54 -35.32
C ALA A 871 -1.75 -40.78 -35.70
N SER A 872 -2.22 -42.03 -35.65
CA SER A 872 -3.60 -42.39 -35.98
C SER A 872 -4.60 -41.86 -34.95
N THR A 873 -4.23 -41.84 -33.68
CA THR A 873 -5.09 -41.32 -32.59
C THR A 873 -5.26 -39.81 -32.69
N ILE A 874 -4.19 -39.06 -32.99
CA ILE A 874 -4.26 -37.61 -33.16
C ILE A 874 -5.09 -37.24 -34.39
N GLU A 875 -4.92 -37.95 -35.51
CA GLU A 875 -5.78 -37.76 -36.68
C GLU A 875 -7.26 -38.01 -36.34
N LEU A 876 -7.55 -39.09 -35.60
CA LEU A 876 -8.90 -39.43 -35.14
C LEU A 876 -9.48 -38.34 -34.22
N ALA A 877 -8.70 -37.84 -33.26
CA ALA A 877 -9.13 -36.76 -32.37
C ALA A 877 -9.47 -35.48 -33.13
N ILE A 878 -8.63 -35.07 -34.09
CA ILE A 878 -8.88 -33.89 -34.93
C ILE A 878 -10.15 -34.06 -35.76
N ARG A 879 -10.37 -35.25 -36.35
CA ARG A 879 -11.61 -35.59 -37.08
C ARG A 879 -12.84 -35.59 -36.17
N ALA A 880 -12.69 -36.01 -34.92
CA ALA A 880 -13.77 -35.99 -33.93
C ALA A 880 -14.13 -34.58 -33.46
N GLY A 881 -13.27 -33.58 -33.66
CA GLY A 881 -13.54 -32.17 -33.37
C GLY A 881 -12.53 -31.49 -32.46
N TYR A 882 -11.50 -32.19 -31.97
CA TYR A 882 -10.45 -31.54 -31.16
C TYR A 882 -9.70 -30.50 -31.98
N ARG A 883 -9.42 -29.35 -31.35
CA ARG A 883 -8.59 -28.28 -31.90
C ARG A 883 -7.39 -27.95 -31.02
N LEU A 884 -7.35 -28.40 -29.77
CA LEU A 884 -6.18 -28.30 -28.90
C LEU A 884 -5.52 -29.67 -28.75
N ILE A 885 -4.23 -29.76 -29.04
CA ILE A 885 -3.41 -30.97 -28.81
C ILE A 885 -2.31 -30.63 -27.81
N ASP A 886 -2.27 -31.35 -26.69
CA ASP A 886 -1.32 -31.13 -25.60
C ASP A 886 -0.29 -32.27 -25.53
N GLY A 887 0.98 -31.92 -25.75
CA GLY A 887 2.14 -32.82 -25.67
C GLY A 887 3.20 -32.33 -24.69
N ALA A 888 4.29 -33.08 -24.62
CA ALA A 888 5.53 -32.74 -23.94
C ALA A 888 6.65 -33.67 -24.47
N CYS A 889 7.91 -33.22 -24.45
CA CYS A 889 9.01 -34.02 -25.01
C CYS A 889 9.28 -35.32 -24.25
N ASP A 890 9.06 -35.34 -22.93
CA ASP A 890 9.25 -36.53 -22.09
C ASP A 890 8.24 -37.65 -22.39
N TYR A 891 7.14 -37.36 -23.11
CA TYR A 891 6.16 -38.37 -23.48
C TYR A 891 6.67 -39.30 -24.59
N GLY A 892 7.77 -38.93 -25.27
CA GLY A 892 8.43 -39.78 -26.26
C GLY A 892 7.65 -40.01 -27.55
N ASN A 893 6.59 -39.24 -27.81
CA ASN A 893 5.69 -39.42 -28.94
C ASN A 893 5.46 -38.16 -29.80
N GLU A 894 6.20 -37.05 -29.55
CA GLU A 894 6.01 -35.78 -30.27
C GLU A 894 6.16 -35.93 -31.79
N LYS A 895 7.07 -36.81 -32.23
CA LYS A 895 7.29 -37.07 -33.65
C LYS A 895 6.05 -37.64 -34.33
N GLU A 896 5.42 -38.61 -33.70
CA GLU A 896 4.22 -39.28 -34.19
C GLU A 896 2.98 -38.40 -34.02
N VAL A 897 2.90 -37.58 -32.96
CA VAL A 897 1.88 -36.53 -32.81
C VAL A 897 1.95 -35.56 -33.99
N GLY A 898 3.15 -35.08 -34.34
CA GLY A 898 3.38 -34.23 -35.51
C GLY A 898 2.97 -34.88 -36.83
N GLN A 899 3.23 -36.19 -36.99
CA GLN A 899 2.76 -36.95 -38.16
C GLN A 899 1.24 -36.97 -38.25
N GLY A 900 0.53 -37.20 -37.14
CA GLY A 900 -0.94 -37.17 -37.08
C GLY A 900 -1.52 -35.79 -37.44
N ILE A 901 -0.93 -34.71 -36.92
CA ILE A 901 -1.32 -33.34 -37.26
C ILE A 901 -1.16 -33.08 -38.76
N ARG A 902 0.02 -33.40 -39.32
CA ARG A 902 0.27 -33.22 -40.76
C ARG A 902 -0.63 -34.10 -41.62
N ALA A 903 -0.94 -35.31 -41.19
CA ALA A 903 -1.88 -36.20 -41.89
C ALA A 903 -3.29 -35.59 -41.94
N ALA A 904 -3.79 -35.04 -40.82
CA ALA A 904 -5.07 -34.35 -40.77
C ALA A 904 -5.12 -33.09 -41.67
N ILE A 905 -4.03 -32.32 -41.70
CA ILE A 905 -3.88 -31.15 -42.58
C ILE A 905 -3.84 -31.57 -44.05
N ALA A 906 -3.03 -32.58 -44.40
CA ALA A 906 -2.93 -33.11 -45.76
C ALA A 906 -4.27 -33.69 -46.25
N ALA A 907 -5.02 -34.34 -45.35
CA ALA A 907 -6.37 -34.82 -45.60
C ALA A 907 -7.44 -33.71 -45.61
N LYS A 908 -7.05 -32.43 -45.44
CA LYS A 908 -7.92 -31.24 -45.42
C LYS A 908 -9.04 -31.30 -44.38
N VAL A 909 -8.78 -31.97 -43.25
CA VAL A 909 -9.70 -32.01 -42.11
C VAL A 909 -9.70 -30.67 -41.37
N VAL A 910 -8.50 -30.07 -41.25
CA VAL A 910 -8.23 -28.79 -40.60
C VAL A 910 -7.08 -28.09 -41.31
N LYS A 911 -6.93 -26.79 -41.06
CA LYS A 911 -5.71 -26.04 -41.38
C LYS A 911 -4.82 -25.90 -40.14
N ARG A 912 -3.53 -25.57 -40.33
CA ARG A 912 -2.60 -25.42 -39.20
C ARG A 912 -3.06 -24.33 -38.23
N GLU A 913 -3.56 -23.21 -38.75
CA GLU A 913 -4.06 -22.07 -37.97
C GLU A 913 -5.36 -22.33 -37.20
N GLU A 914 -6.04 -23.44 -37.49
CA GLU A 914 -7.24 -23.87 -36.74
C GLU A 914 -6.87 -24.75 -35.53
N LEU A 915 -5.61 -25.17 -35.42
CA LEU A 915 -5.11 -25.99 -34.32
C LEU A 915 -4.34 -25.13 -33.31
N PHE A 916 -4.52 -25.46 -32.03
CA PHE A 916 -3.80 -24.90 -30.89
C PHE A 916 -2.88 -25.98 -30.31
N ILE A 917 -1.59 -25.91 -30.64
CA ILE A 917 -0.61 -26.94 -30.24
C ILE A 917 0.13 -26.48 -28.99
N THR A 918 0.08 -27.31 -27.95
CA THR A 918 0.81 -27.10 -26.69
C THR A 918 1.93 -28.13 -26.55
N THR A 919 3.15 -27.69 -26.23
CA THR A 919 4.22 -28.59 -25.74
C THR A 919 5.04 -27.93 -24.64
N LYS A 920 5.98 -28.68 -24.04
CA LYS A 920 6.64 -28.30 -22.78
C LYS A 920 8.13 -28.60 -22.81
N LEU A 921 8.91 -27.68 -22.25
CA LEU A 921 10.35 -27.84 -21.97
C LEU A 921 10.54 -28.72 -20.74
N TRP A 922 11.36 -29.77 -20.86
CA TRP A 922 11.72 -30.63 -19.73
C TRP A 922 12.81 -30.02 -18.83
N ASN A 923 12.80 -30.48 -17.58
CA ASN A 923 13.62 -30.02 -16.44
C ASN A 923 15.14 -30.01 -16.70
N THR A 924 15.61 -30.90 -17.57
CA THR A 924 17.02 -31.04 -17.96
C THR A 924 17.55 -29.83 -18.73
N TYR A 925 16.68 -29.10 -19.43
CA TYR A 925 17.05 -28.06 -20.41
C TYR A 925 16.75 -26.64 -19.92
N HIS A 926 16.79 -26.43 -18.60
CA HIS A 926 16.47 -25.14 -17.98
C HIS A 926 17.62 -24.12 -18.06
N ALA A 927 18.85 -24.56 -18.29
CA ALA A 927 19.96 -23.64 -18.50
C ALA A 927 19.82 -22.92 -19.84
N LYS A 928 20.23 -21.66 -19.87
CA LYS A 928 20.09 -20.78 -21.04
C LYS A 928 20.70 -21.39 -22.31
N GLU A 929 21.87 -22.03 -22.17
CA GLU A 929 22.63 -22.61 -23.27
C GLU A 929 21.97 -23.86 -23.87
N ASP A 930 21.19 -24.57 -23.05
CA ASP A 930 20.57 -25.85 -23.41
C ASP A 930 19.12 -25.68 -23.91
N PHE A 931 18.49 -24.55 -23.56
CA PHE A 931 17.11 -24.24 -23.89
C PHE A 931 16.81 -24.26 -25.40
N ARG A 932 17.53 -23.44 -26.19
CA ARG A 932 17.23 -23.27 -27.61
C ARG A 932 17.47 -24.54 -28.44
N PRO A 933 18.53 -25.33 -28.22
CA PRO A 933 18.68 -26.65 -28.83
C PRO A 933 17.51 -27.60 -28.54
N ALA A 934 17.04 -27.65 -27.29
CA ALA A 934 15.90 -28.47 -26.90
C ALA A 934 14.61 -28.03 -27.61
N PHE A 935 14.30 -26.73 -27.61
CA PHE A 935 13.15 -26.20 -28.33
C PHE A 935 13.19 -26.53 -29.84
N ASN A 936 14.33 -26.30 -30.49
CA ASN A 936 14.49 -26.58 -31.92
C ASN A 936 14.28 -28.08 -32.23
N ARG A 937 14.72 -28.97 -31.32
CA ARG A 937 14.47 -30.40 -31.46
C ARG A 937 12.99 -30.74 -31.36
N GLN A 938 12.25 -30.18 -30.39
CA GLN A 938 10.81 -30.40 -30.26
C GLN A 938 10.03 -29.89 -31.47
N LEU A 939 10.37 -28.70 -31.97
CA LEU A 939 9.76 -28.13 -33.17
C LEU A 939 10.01 -29.03 -34.40
N ALA A 940 11.21 -29.60 -34.52
CA ALA A 940 11.57 -30.53 -35.59
C ALA A 940 10.84 -31.88 -35.48
N ASP A 941 10.71 -32.43 -34.27
CA ASP A 941 9.98 -33.69 -34.04
C ASP A 941 8.50 -33.49 -34.40
N LEU A 942 7.87 -32.43 -33.90
CA LEU A 942 6.50 -32.04 -34.29
C LEU A 942 6.38 -31.74 -35.78
N GLY A 943 7.47 -31.32 -36.43
CA GLY A 943 7.55 -30.92 -37.84
C GLY A 943 6.52 -29.86 -38.19
N LEU A 944 6.53 -28.78 -37.40
CA LEU A 944 5.69 -27.59 -37.53
C LEU A 944 6.56 -26.34 -37.64
N ASP A 945 6.01 -25.25 -38.17
CA ASP A 945 6.74 -23.98 -38.31
C ASP A 945 6.69 -23.12 -37.02
N TYR A 946 5.66 -23.31 -36.20
CA TYR A 946 5.47 -22.62 -34.93
C TYR A 946 4.64 -23.45 -33.94
N ILE A 947 4.72 -23.09 -32.66
CA ILE A 947 3.93 -23.67 -31.55
C ILE A 947 2.98 -22.59 -30.99
N ASP A 948 1.74 -22.96 -30.64
CA ASP A 948 0.76 -21.98 -30.12
C ASP A 948 0.99 -21.69 -28.64
N LEU A 949 1.37 -22.70 -27.85
CA LEU A 949 1.70 -22.55 -26.44
C LEU A 949 2.90 -23.41 -26.04
N TYR A 950 3.94 -22.77 -25.49
CA TYR A 950 5.12 -23.48 -24.96
C TYR A 950 5.22 -23.28 -23.44
N LEU A 951 5.33 -24.36 -22.68
CA LEU A 951 5.31 -24.33 -21.22
C LEU A 951 6.64 -24.80 -20.61
N ILE A 952 7.01 -24.29 -19.44
CA ILE A 952 8.00 -24.95 -18.57
C ILE A 952 7.30 -26.12 -17.85
N HIS A 953 7.83 -27.36 -17.95
CA HIS A 953 7.09 -28.54 -17.49
C HIS A 953 7.01 -28.67 -15.96
N PHE A 954 8.12 -28.51 -15.23
CA PHE A 954 8.14 -28.38 -13.77
C PHE A 954 9.11 -27.28 -13.32
N PRO A 955 8.91 -26.65 -12.16
CA PRO A 955 9.80 -25.60 -11.65
C PRO A 955 11.09 -26.15 -10.99
N CYS A 956 11.66 -27.25 -11.48
CA CYS A 956 12.81 -27.88 -10.86
C CYS A 956 13.92 -28.17 -11.89
N PRO A 957 14.97 -27.34 -11.99
CA PRO A 957 16.07 -27.62 -12.90
C PRO A 957 16.89 -28.83 -12.40
N ILE A 958 17.03 -29.85 -13.23
CA ILE A 958 17.81 -31.07 -12.95
C ILE A 958 19.09 -31.12 -13.79
N ALA A 959 20.01 -32.01 -13.44
CA ALA A 959 21.30 -32.15 -14.10
C ALA A 959 21.14 -32.34 -15.62
N MET A 960 21.96 -31.60 -16.40
CA MET A 960 21.91 -31.60 -17.86
C MET A 960 22.33 -32.95 -18.45
N VAL A 961 21.54 -33.44 -19.41
CA VAL A 961 21.81 -34.62 -20.23
C VAL A 961 21.72 -34.20 -21.70
N PRO A 962 22.80 -34.34 -22.49
CA PRO A 962 22.75 -34.04 -23.92
C PRO A 962 21.67 -34.84 -24.65
N ILE A 963 20.99 -34.20 -25.60
CA ILE A 963 19.90 -34.79 -26.41
C ILE A 963 20.38 -36.07 -27.12
N GLU A 964 21.63 -36.11 -27.56
CA GLU A 964 22.23 -37.27 -28.25
C GLU A 964 22.45 -38.47 -27.32
N LYS A 965 22.49 -38.22 -26.00
CA LYS A 965 22.73 -39.25 -24.99
C LYS A 965 21.43 -39.88 -24.48
N ALA A 966 20.39 -39.09 -24.24
CA ALA A 966 19.08 -39.58 -23.83
C ALA A 966 17.97 -38.62 -24.27
N TYR A 967 17.12 -39.09 -25.20
CA TYR A 967 15.91 -38.41 -25.64
C TYR A 967 14.86 -39.47 -26.03
N PRO A 968 13.64 -39.46 -25.48
CA PRO A 968 13.06 -38.45 -24.59
C PRO A 968 13.81 -38.32 -23.26
N PRO A 969 13.80 -37.12 -22.64
CA PRO A 969 14.49 -36.90 -21.39
C PRO A 969 13.74 -37.55 -20.21
N GLU A 970 14.47 -37.90 -19.15
CA GLU A 970 13.94 -38.55 -17.94
C GLU A 970 14.26 -37.73 -16.67
N TRP A 971 13.80 -38.18 -15.51
CA TRP A 971 14.05 -37.54 -14.21
C TRP A 971 15.50 -37.72 -13.71
N THR A 972 16.19 -38.76 -14.16
CA THR A 972 17.53 -39.10 -13.72
C THR A 972 18.50 -39.15 -14.88
N VAL A 973 19.77 -38.82 -14.65
CA VAL A 973 20.81 -39.05 -15.64
C VAL A 973 20.95 -40.56 -15.91
N PRO A 974 21.25 -41.00 -17.16
CA PRO A 974 21.38 -42.42 -17.47
C PRO A 974 22.37 -43.14 -16.55
N GLY A 975 21.87 -44.13 -15.80
CA GLY A 975 22.66 -44.92 -14.85
C GLY A 975 22.66 -44.40 -13.39
N ALA A 976 22.04 -43.25 -13.11
CA ALA A 976 21.85 -42.79 -11.73
C ALA A 976 20.61 -43.42 -11.08
N SER A 977 20.63 -43.49 -9.75
CA SER A 977 19.52 -43.99 -8.93
C SER A 977 18.75 -42.88 -8.20
N LYS A 978 19.17 -41.62 -8.37
CA LYS A 978 18.58 -40.44 -7.72
C LYS A 978 18.58 -39.25 -8.68
N ILE A 979 17.68 -38.29 -8.43
CA ILE A 979 17.69 -36.99 -9.11
C ILE A 979 18.94 -36.21 -8.67
N GLU A 980 19.63 -35.61 -9.64
CA GLU A 980 20.68 -34.63 -9.40
C GLU A 980 20.15 -33.25 -9.81
N LEU A 981 20.25 -32.25 -8.92
CA LEU A 981 19.80 -30.89 -9.23
C LEU A 981 20.82 -30.15 -10.10
N HIS A 982 20.32 -29.27 -10.97
CA HIS A 982 21.20 -28.40 -11.75
C HIS A 982 21.91 -27.42 -10.82
N LYS A 983 23.22 -27.17 -11.05
CA LYS A 983 24.01 -26.29 -10.19
C LYS A 983 23.70 -24.81 -10.37
N HIS A 984 23.32 -24.41 -11.59
CA HIS A 984 23.08 -23.01 -11.94
C HIS A 984 22.15 -22.89 -13.15
N ALA A 985 20.84 -22.79 -12.92
CA ALA A 985 19.83 -22.53 -13.95
C ALA A 985 18.68 -21.73 -13.32
N PRO A 986 18.90 -20.43 -13.05
CA PRO A 986 17.89 -19.62 -12.39
C PRO A 986 16.69 -19.36 -13.30
N MET A 987 15.48 -19.35 -12.71
CA MET A 987 14.23 -19.28 -13.48
C MET A 987 14.10 -18.00 -14.33
N HIS A 988 14.66 -16.87 -13.88
CA HIS A 988 14.58 -15.61 -14.61
C HIS A 988 15.40 -15.60 -15.91
N GLU A 989 16.49 -16.38 -15.99
CA GLU A 989 17.26 -16.52 -17.23
C GLU A 989 16.52 -17.41 -18.22
N LEU A 990 15.97 -18.53 -17.75
CA LEU A 990 15.13 -19.41 -18.57
C LEU A 990 13.90 -18.67 -19.11
N TRP A 991 13.24 -17.87 -18.28
CA TRP A 991 12.05 -17.13 -18.71
C TRP A 991 12.36 -16.12 -19.82
N ARG A 992 13.51 -15.44 -19.76
CA ARG A 992 13.96 -14.56 -20.86
C ARG A 992 14.15 -15.31 -22.17
N GLU A 993 14.63 -16.55 -22.12
CA GLU A 993 14.74 -17.39 -23.31
C GLU A 993 13.35 -17.81 -23.84
N MET A 994 12.39 -18.11 -22.97
CA MET A 994 10.99 -18.33 -23.35
C MET A 994 10.40 -17.10 -24.07
N GLU A 995 10.65 -15.90 -23.55
CA GLU A 995 10.21 -14.64 -24.16
C GLU A 995 10.80 -14.44 -25.55
N SER A 996 12.08 -14.78 -25.74
CA SER A 996 12.75 -14.69 -27.04
C SER A 996 12.07 -15.55 -28.12
N LEU A 997 11.43 -16.68 -27.73
CA LEU A 997 10.67 -17.50 -28.69
C LEU A 997 9.41 -16.80 -29.17
N VAL A 998 8.75 -16.02 -28.30
CA VAL A 998 7.59 -15.22 -28.68
C VAL A 998 8.01 -14.07 -29.58
N GLU A 999 9.07 -13.36 -29.21
CA GLU A 999 9.60 -12.26 -30.00
C GLU A 999 10.09 -12.71 -31.40
N SER A 1000 10.59 -13.94 -31.53
CA SER A 1000 10.98 -14.52 -32.82
C SER A 1000 9.83 -15.10 -33.65
N GLY A 1001 8.61 -15.17 -33.09
CA GLY A 1001 7.43 -15.73 -33.76
C GLY A 1001 7.39 -17.26 -33.86
N LEU A 1002 8.36 -17.96 -33.25
CA LEU A 1002 8.40 -19.43 -33.21
C LEU A 1002 7.37 -20.01 -32.22
N VAL A 1003 6.98 -19.21 -31.24
CA VAL A 1003 5.93 -19.52 -30.26
C VAL A 1003 4.96 -18.35 -30.20
N LYS A 1004 3.64 -18.60 -30.13
CA LYS A 1004 2.67 -17.51 -29.93
C LYS A 1004 2.49 -17.14 -28.46
N ASN A 1005 2.42 -18.13 -27.58
CA ASN A 1005 2.16 -17.94 -26.16
C ASN A 1005 3.13 -18.78 -25.31
N ILE A 1006 3.52 -18.25 -24.15
CA ILE A 1006 4.36 -18.94 -23.18
C ILE A 1006 3.64 -19.07 -21.84
N GLY A 1007 3.95 -20.13 -21.09
CA GLY A 1007 3.32 -20.41 -19.81
C GLY A 1007 4.13 -21.37 -18.94
N VAL A 1008 3.49 -21.88 -17.89
CA VAL A 1008 4.13 -22.75 -16.90
C VAL A 1008 3.25 -23.93 -16.55
N SER A 1009 3.85 -25.03 -16.11
CA SER A 1009 3.17 -26.21 -15.58
C SER A 1009 3.72 -26.55 -14.22
N ASN A 1010 2.85 -26.96 -13.29
CA ASN A 1010 3.21 -27.39 -11.93
C ASN A 1010 3.80 -26.29 -11.02
N PHE A 1011 3.51 -25.01 -11.28
CA PHE A 1011 3.95 -23.92 -10.41
C PHE A 1011 2.95 -23.67 -9.28
N ASN A 1012 3.46 -23.38 -8.09
CA ASN A 1012 2.66 -22.88 -6.97
C ASN A 1012 2.53 -21.34 -7.03
N VAL A 1013 1.75 -20.75 -6.11
CA VAL A 1013 1.53 -19.29 -6.06
C VAL A 1013 2.83 -18.50 -5.92
N GLN A 1014 3.77 -18.97 -5.10
CA GLN A 1014 5.02 -18.25 -4.84
C GLN A 1014 5.92 -18.20 -6.08
N LEU A 1015 6.03 -19.32 -6.81
CA LEU A 1015 6.79 -19.38 -8.05
C LEU A 1015 6.13 -18.58 -9.17
N LEU A 1016 4.79 -18.56 -9.22
CA LEU A 1016 4.07 -17.67 -10.13
C LEU A 1016 4.37 -16.20 -9.81
N MET A 1017 4.36 -15.82 -8.53
CA MET A 1017 4.71 -14.46 -8.09
C MET A 1017 6.14 -14.09 -8.46
N ASP A 1018 7.09 -15.03 -8.31
CA ASP A 1018 8.50 -14.84 -8.68
C ASP A 1018 8.64 -14.55 -10.19
N VAL A 1019 8.12 -15.42 -11.05
CA VAL A 1019 8.09 -15.18 -12.51
C VAL A 1019 7.39 -13.86 -12.83
N TRP A 1020 6.32 -13.52 -12.09
CA TRP A 1020 5.59 -12.27 -12.29
C TRP A 1020 6.44 -11.03 -12.10
N GLN A 1021 7.47 -11.05 -11.25
CA GLN A 1021 8.27 -9.85 -10.97
C GLN A 1021 9.15 -9.46 -12.16
N TYR A 1022 9.74 -10.44 -12.84
CA TYR A 1022 10.74 -10.17 -13.89
C TYR A 1022 10.26 -10.45 -15.32
N ALA A 1023 9.12 -11.13 -15.51
CA ALA A 1023 8.58 -11.42 -16.83
C ALA A 1023 8.12 -10.15 -17.56
N LYS A 1024 8.63 -9.90 -18.76
CA LYS A 1024 8.13 -8.92 -19.72
C LYS A 1024 6.86 -9.45 -20.41
N ILE A 1025 6.86 -10.71 -20.84
CA ILE A 1025 5.68 -11.43 -21.33
C ILE A 1025 5.23 -12.36 -20.22
N LYS A 1026 4.05 -12.10 -19.64
CA LYS A 1026 3.60 -12.85 -18.46
C LYS A 1026 3.11 -14.25 -18.91
N PRO A 1027 3.24 -15.28 -18.06
CA PRO A 1027 2.68 -16.59 -18.36
C PRO A 1027 1.19 -16.48 -18.74
N GLN A 1028 0.79 -17.04 -19.88
CA GLN A 1028 -0.60 -17.01 -20.34
C GLN A 1028 -1.44 -18.16 -19.75
N VAL A 1029 -0.78 -19.30 -19.48
CA VAL A 1029 -1.43 -20.53 -19.04
C VAL A 1029 -0.64 -21.15 -17.88
N LEU A 1030 -1.37 -21.57 -16.83
CA LEU A 1030 -0.90 -22.47 -15.79
C LEU A 1030 -1.52 -23.85 -16.01
N GLN A 1031 -0.69 -24.86 -16.28
CA GLN A 1031 -1.15 -26.25 -16.38
C GLN A 1031 -0.87 -27.02 -15.09
N VAL A 1032 -1.89 -27.57 -14.41
CA VAL A 1032 -1.76 -28.20 -13.09
C VAL A 1032 -2.75 -29.36 -12.90
N GLU A 1033 -2.42 -30.31 -12.01
CA GLU A 1033 -3.30 -31.43 -11.65
C GLU A 1033 -4.53 -30.91 -10.91
N ILE A 1034 -5.73 -31.08 -11.47
CA ILE A 1034 -6.97 -30.64 -10.80
C ILE A 1034 -8.05 -31.71 -11.01
N HIS A 1035 -8.59 -32.20 -9.90
CA HIS A 1035 -9.70 -33.16 -9.84
C HIS A 1035 -10.43 -33.02 -8.49
N PRO A 1036 -11.60 -33.63 -8.28
CA PRO A 1036 -12.36 -33.49 -7.03
C PRO A 1036 -11.59 -33.75 -5.71
N TYR A 1037 -10.60 -34.66 -5.70
CA TYR A 1037 -9.74 -34.90 -4.52
C TYR A 1037 -8.56 -33.91 -4.35
N LEU A 1038 -8.32 -33.01 -5.31
CA LEU A 1038 -7.27 -31.99 -5.30
C LEU A 1038 -7.76 -30.77 -6.08
N GLN A 1039 -8.49 -29.88 -5.39
CA GLN A 1039 -9.17 -28.78 -6.06
C GLN A 1039 -8.33 -27.51 -6.15
N GLN A 1040 -7.30 -27.36 -5.31
CA GLN A 1040 -6.33 -26.26 -5.33
C GLN A 1040 -6.95 -24.85 -5.40
N LYS A 1041 -8.05 -24.62 -4.67
CA LYS A 1041 -8.86 -23.38 -4.77
C LYS A 1041 -8.03 -22.10 -4.68
N ARG A 1042 -7.10 -22.00 -3.73
CA ARG A 1042 -6.24 -20.81 -3.55
C ARG A 1042 -5.35 -20.52 -4.77
N LEU A 1043 -4.80 -21.57 -5.39
CA LEU A 1043 -3.99 -21.44 -6.60
C LEU A 1043 -4.85 -20.99 -7.78
N ILE A 1044 -6.03 -21.57 -7.94
CA ILE A 1044 -6.99 -21.20 -8.99
C ILE A 1044 -7.43 -19.74 -8.86
N ASP A 1045 -7.84 -19.34 -7.65
CA ASP A 1045 -8.30 -17.97 -7.38
C ASP A 1045 -7.18 -16.95 -7.65
N PHE A 1046 -5.95 -17.26 -7.22
CA PHE A 1046 -4.79 -16.42 -7.51
C PHE A 1046 -4.50 -16.33 -9.01
N ALA A 1047 -4.37 -17.46 -9.70
CA ALA A 1047 -4.08 -17.47 -11.14
C ALA A 1047 -5.15 -16.69 -11.94
N LYS A 1048 -6.43 -16.85 -11.60
CA LYS A 1048 -7.51 -16.05 -12.21
C LYS A 1048 -7.39 -14.56 -11.89
N SER A 1049 -7.02 -14.19 -10.65
CA SER A 1049 -6.87 -12.78 -10.25
C SER A 1049 -5.79 -12.04 -11.04
N VAL A 1050 -4.79 -12.75 -11.54
CA VAL A 1050 -3.71 -12.21 -12.38
C VAL A 1050 -3.93 -12.48 -13.88
N GLY A 1051 -5.11 -12.95 -14.27
CA GLY A 1051 -5.50 -13.12 -15.67
C GLY A 1051 -4.93 -14.36 -16.38
N LEU A 1052 -4.49 -15.40 -15.64
CA LEU A 1052 -4.05 -16.67 -16.22
C LEU A 1052 -5.23 -17.56 -16.56
N GLN A 1053 -5.14 -18.20 -17.73
CA GLN A 1053 -5.97 -19.38 -18.00
C GLN A 1053 -5.35 -20.61 -17.33
N ILE A 1054 -6.20 -21.55 -16.91
CA ILE A 1054 -5.76 -22.75 -16.20
C ILE A 1054 -6.16 -23.97 -17.02
N THR A 1055 -5.21 -24.86 -17.27
CA THR A 1055 -5.46 -26.16 -17.89
C THR A 1055 -5.31 -27.25 -16.84
N ALA A 1056 -6.40 -27.90 -16.50
CA ALA A 1056 -6.46 -29.06 -15.63
C ALA A 1056 -6.02 -30.32 -16.39
N TYR A 1057 -4.98 -30.99 -15.90
CA TYR A 1057 -4.65 -32.36 -16.31
C TYR A 1057 -5.02 -33.36 -15.22
N SER A 1058 -5.07 -34.64 -15.61
CA SER A 1058 -5.46 -35.74 -14.72
C SER A 1058 -6.81 -35.54 -14.00
N SER A 1059 -7.78 -34.90 -14.67
CA SER A 1059 -9.11 -34.63 -14.09
C SER A 1059 -9.93 -35.87 -13.72
N LEU A 1060 -9.51 -37.06 -14.16
CA LEU A 1060 -10.09 -38.34 -13.75
C LEU A 1060 -9.47 -38.89 -12.43
N GLY A 1061 -8.54 -38.14 -11.82
CA GLY A 1061 -7.88 -38.40 -10.55
C GLY A 1061 -7.11 -39.73 -10.51
N PRO A 1062 -7.33 -40.59 -9.50
CA PRO A 1062 -6.50 -41.80 -9.27
C PRO A 1062 -6.38 -42.71 -10.49
N ALA A 1063 -7.41 -42.74 -11.36
CA ALA A 1063 -7.42 -43.59 -12.55
C ALA A 1063 -6.27 -43.28 -13.52
N SER A 1064 -5.79 -42.03 -13.57
CA SER A 1064 -4.64 -41.63 -14.39
C SER A 1064 -3.34 -42.30 -13.95
N PHE A 1065 -3.26 -42.71 -12.68
CA PHE A 1065 -2.04 -43.17 -12.03
C PHE A 1065 -2.05 -44.64 -11.60
N ALA A 1066 -3.15 -45.37 -11.86
CA ALA A 1066 -3.33 -46.76 -11.44
C ALA A 1066 -2.21 -47.71 -11.92
N GLU A 1067 -1.65 -47.47 -13.11
CA GLU A 1067 -0.57 -48.28 -13.71
C GLU A 1067 0.78 -48.15 -12.97
N PHE A 1068 0.94 -47.13 -12.11
CA PHE A 1068 2.17 -46.89 -11.35
C PHE A 1068 2.18 -47.57 -9.97
N ASN A 1069 1.13 -48.33 -9.60
CA ASN A 1069 0.99 -48.98 -8.29
C ASN A 1069 1.23 -48.03 -7.11
N MET A 1070 0.83 -46.76 -7.24
CA MET A 1070 1.04 -45.75 -6.20
C MET A 1070 0.19 -46.04 -4.97
N GLU A 1071 0.83 -45.98 -3.81
CA GLU A 1071 0.18 -46.31 -2.54
C GLU A 1071 -1.00 -45.37 -2.24
N ASN A 1072 -0.85 -44.07 -2.49
CA ASN A 1072 -1.91 -43.08 -2.28
C ASN A 1072 -3.12 -43.26 -3.22
N ALA A 1073 -2.89 -43.65 -4.48
CA ALA A 1073 -3.97 -43.94 -5.44
C ALA A 1073 -4.78 -45.18 -5.05
N SER A 1074 -4.16 -46.15 -4.37
CA SER A 1074 -4.83 -47.36 -3.89
C SER A 1074 -5.67 -47.16 -2.61
N LYS A 1075 -5.44 -46.07 -1.87
CA LYS A 1075 -6.09 -45.77 -0.58
C LYS A 1075 -7.44 -45.07 -0.69
N VAL A 1076 -7.80 -44.61 -1.89
CA VAL A 1076 -9.04 -43.84 -2.13
C VAL A 1076 -9.92 -44.52 -3.15
N THR A 1077 -11.24 -44.35 -3.02
CA THR A 1077 -12.20 -44.83 -4.02
C THR A 1077 -11.93 -44.13 -5.36
N PRO A 1078 -11.77 -44.87 -6.48
CA PRO A 1078 -11.61 -44.25 -7.80
C PRO A 1078 -12.76 -43.31 -8.14
N LEU A 1079 -12.46 -42.12 -8.66
CA LEU A 1079 -13.49 -41.10 -8.96
C LEU A 1079 -14.54 -41.57 -9.97
N LEU A 1080 -14.15 -42.43 -10.93
CA LEU A 1080 -15.05 -43.01 -11.93
C LEU A 1080 -16.10 -43.96 -11.33
N SER A 1081 -15.88 -44.49 -10.13
CA SER A 1081 -16.80 -45.36 -9.40
C SER A 1081 -17.32 -44.74 -8.09
N HIS A 1082 -17.02 -43.46 -7.84
CA HIS A 1082 -17.48 -42.76 -6.64
C HIS A 1082 -18.99 -42.52 -6.70
N SER A 1083 -19.71 -42.83 -5.62
CA SER A 1083 -21.18 -42.80 -5.58
C SER A 1083 -21.76 -41.42 -5.90
N THR A 1084 -21.16 -40.34 -5.39
CA THR A 1084 -21.55 -38.95 -5.72
C THR A 1084 -21.46 -38.68 -7.22
N ILE A 1085 -20.34 -39.03 -7.86
CA ILE A 1085 -20.12 -38.79 -9.30
C ILE A 1085 -21.07 -39.67 -10.13
N ALA A 1086 -21.29 -40.93 -9.73
CA ALA A 1086 -22.23 -41.82 -10.39
C ALA A 1086 -23.69 -41.32 -10.31
N SER A 1087 -24.09 -40.76 -9.16
CA SER A 1087 -25.41 -40.17 -8.97
C SER A 1087 -25.62 -38.94 -9.86
N ILE A 1088 -24.63 -38.05 -9.94
CA ILE A 1088 -24.66 -36.87 -10.81
C ILE A 1088 -24.67 -37.30 -12.29
N ALA A 1089 -23.87 -38.29 -12.66
CA ALA A 1089 -23.82 -38.84 -14.01
C ALA A 1089 -25.19 -39.38 -14.46
N GLN A 1090 -25.88 -40.10 -13.58
CA GLN A 1090 -27.24 -40.58 -13.82
C GLN A 1090 -28.24 -39.43 -14.00
N ALA A 1091 -28.15 -38.37 -13.19
CA ALA A 1091 -29.03 -37.21 -13.27
C ALA A 1091 -28.90 -36.44 -14.60
N HIS A 1092 -27.70 -36.41 -15.19
CA HIS A 1092 -27.41 -35.72 -16.45
C HIS A 1092 -27.43 -36.63 -17.69
N ASN A 1093 -27.77 -37.92 -17.55
CA ASN A 1093 -27.64 -38.92 -18.62
C ASN A 1093 -26.25 -38.89 -19.28
N ALA A 1094 -25.21 -38.75 -18.46
CA ALA A 1094 -23.82 -38.63 -18.86
C ALA A 1094 -22.97 -39.75 -18.22
N THR A 1095 -21.73 -39.91 -18.67
CA THR A 1095 -20.78 -40.83 -18.03
C THR A 1095 -20.10 -40.15 -16.83
N PRO A 1096 -19.60 -40.92 -15.83
CA PRO A 1096 -18.80 -40.37 -14.74
C PRO A 1096 -17.59 -39.55 -15.23
N ALA A 1097 -16.96 -39.96 -16.33
CA ALA A 1097 -15.86 -39.21 -16.94
C ALA A 1097 -16.31 -37.83 -17.44
N GLN A 1098 -17.48 -37.75 -18.10
CA GLN A 1098 -18.05 -36.48 -18.53
C GLN A 1098 -18.36 -35.56 -17.35
N ILE A 1099 -18.87 -36.08 -16.23
CA ILE A 1099 -19.12 -35.26 -15.03
C ILE A 1099 -17.83 -34.67 -14.46
N LEU A 1100 -16.77 -35.47 -14.38
CA LEU A 1100 -15.47 -35.01 -13.84
C LEU A 1100 -14.85 -33.91 -14.72
N LEU A 1101 -14.92 -34.07 -16.05
CA LEU A 1101 -14.46 -33.06 -16.99
C LEU A 1101 -15.36 -31.82 -16.97
N ALA A 1102 -16.67 -32.01 -16.96
CA ALA A 1102 -17.65 -30.93 -16.85
C ALA A 1102 -17.47 -30.12 -15.57
N TRP A 1103 -17.16 -30.76 -14.44
CA TRP A 1103 -16.87 -30.06 -13.19
C TRP A 1103 -15.73 -29.07 -13.33
N ALA A 1104 -14.59 -29.48 -13.91
CA ALA A 1104 -13.46 -28.57 -14.15
C ALA A 1104 -13.84 -27.44 -15.14
N LEU A 1105 -14.62 -27.74 -16.17
CA LEU A 1105 -15.14 -26.74 -17.12
C LEU A 1105 -16.10 -25.74 -16.46
N ASN A 1106 -16.98 -26.19 -15.56
CA ASN A 1106 -17.91 -25.36 -14.79
C ASN A 1106 -17.15 -24.52 -13.74
N CYS A 1107 -15.98 -24.98 -13.28
CA CYS A 1107 -15.02 -24.17 -12.52
C CYS A 1107 -14.29 -23.13 -13.39
N GLY A 1108 -14.58 -23.03 -14.69
CA GLY A 1108 -13.95 -22.09 -15.62
C GLY A 1108 -12.51 -22.46 -15.99
N LEU A 1109 -12.18 -23.75 -15.96
CA LEU A 1109 -10.85 -24.28 -16.33
C LEU A 1109 -10.93 -24.95 -17.71
N CYS A 1110 -9.78 -25.12 -18.36
CA CYS A 1110 -9.64 -25.99 -19.53
C CYS A 1110 -9.26 -27.42 -19.10
N VAL A 1111 -9.56 -28.44 -19.90
CA VAL A 1111 -9.24 -29.84 -19.61
C VAL A 1111 -8.57 -30.53 -20.79
N ILE A 1112 -7.65 -31.46 -20.51
CA ILE A 1112 -6.91 -32.22 -21.54
C ILE A 1112 -6.97 -33.74 -21.34
N PRO A 1113 -8.16 -34.37 -21.41
CA PRO A 1113 -8.27 -35.81 -21.27
C PRO A 1113 -7.60 -36.58 -22.42
N LYS A 1114 -7.14 -37.79 -22.11
CA LYS A 1114 -6.61 -38.77 -23.07
C LYS A 1114 -7.62 -39.90 -23.30
N SER A 1115 -7.71 -40.41 -24.53
CA SER A 1115 -8.44 -41.65 -24.85
C SER A 1115 -7.91 -42.28 -26.13
N MET A 1116 -7.94 -43.62 -26.20
CA MET A 1116 -7.67 -44.40 -27.44
C MET A 1116 -8.95 -44.98 -28.07
N SER A 1117 -10.10 -44.77 -27.43
CA SER A 1117 -11.41 -45.23 -27.91
C SER A 1117 -12.14 -44.08 -28.58
N GLU A 1118 -12.57 -44.29 -29.82
CA GLU A 1118 -13.28 -43.29 -30.61
C GLU A 1118 -14.53 -42.75 -29.90
N ASP A 1119 -15.32 -43.63 -29.30
CA ASP A 1119 -16.53 -43.24 -28.55
C ASP A 1119 -16.19 -42.35 -27.36
N ARG A 1120 -15.15 -42.72 -26.59
CA ARG A 1120 -14.69 -41.90 -25.45
C ARG A 1120 -14.07 -40.57 -25.88
N ILE A 1121 -13.39 -40.52 -27.03
CA ILE A 1121 -12.86 -39.29 -27.62
C ILE A 1121 -14.00 -38.30 -27.86
N LYS A 1122 -15.10 -38.76 -28.48
CA LYS A 1122 -16.30 -37.95 -28.72
C LYS A 1122 -16.97 -37.56 -27.40
N GLN A 1123 -17.20 -38.50 -26.48
CA GLN A 1123 -17.82 -38.23 -25.17
C GLN A 1123 -17.06 -37.17 -24.37
N ASN A 1124 -15.73 -37.22 -24.37
CA ASN A 1124 -14.89 -36.24 -23.68
C ASN A 1124 -15.11 -34.81 -24.22
N LEU A 1125 -15.21 -34.62 -25.55
CA LEU A 1125 -15.57 -33.32 -26.14
C LEU A 1125 -16.95 -32.85 -25.70
N GLU A 1126 -17.90 -33.77 -25.61
CA GLU A 1126 -19.27 -33.45 -25.22
C GLU A 1126 -19.43 -33.09 -23.74
N SER A 1127 -18.37 -33.26 -22.92
CA SER A 1127 -18.38 -32.83 -21.51
C SER A 1127 -18.62 -31.33 -21.36
N SER A 1128 -18.26 -30.50 -22.36
CA SER A 1128 -18.54 -29.07 -22.35
C SER A 1128 -20.04 -28.73 -22.44
N LYS A 1129 -20.86 -29.69 -22.88
CA LYS A 1129 -22.32 -29.54 -22.97
C LYS A 1129 -23.03 -29.83 -21.64
N VAL A 1130 -22.32 -30.37 -20.64
CA VAL A 1130 -22.90 -30.73 -19.34
C VAL A 1130 -22.74 -29.55 -18.38
N LEU A 1131 -23.88 -29.00 -17.93
CA LEU A 1131 -23.94 -27.89 -16.98
C LEU A 1131 -24.35 -28.42 -15.61
N LEU A 1132 -23.43 -28.37 -14.64
CA LEU A 1132 -23.70 -28.84 -13.29
C LEU A 1132 -24.44 -27.77 -12.49
N SER A 1133 -25.45 -28.18 -11.74
CA SER A 1133 -26.18 -27.27 -10.84
C SER A 1133 -25.29 -26.82 -9.67
N PRO A 1134 -25.60 -25.67 -9.04
CA PRO A 1134 -24.87 -25.20 -7.86
C PRO A 1134 -24.79 -26.25 -6.74
N LYS A 1135 -25.86 -27.04 -6.55
CA LYS A 1135 -25.90 -28.12 -5.55
C LYS A 1135 -24.90 -29.24 -5.89
N GLU A 1136 -24.83 -29.65 -7.15
CA GLU A 1136 -23.90 -30.69 -7.59
C GLU A 1136 -22.45 -30.21 -7.50
N MET A 1137 -22.18 -28.94 -7.83
CA MET A 1137 -20.88 -28.31 -7.62
C MET A 1137 -20.48 -28.31 -6.14
N GLU A 1138 -21.42 -28.05 -5.23
CA GLU A 1138 -21.19 -28.11 -3.77
C GLU A 1138 -20.94 -29.54 -3.27
N GLU A 1139 -21.65 -30.53 -3.82
CA GLU A 1139 -21.43 -31.95 -3.49
C GLU A 1139 -20.03 -32.42 -3.92
N ILE A 1140 -19.56 -32.00 -5.10
CA ILE A 1140 -18.21 -32.30 -5.57
C ILE A 1140 -17.17 -31.51 -4.76
N ALA A 1141 -17.45 -30.26 -4.37
CA ALA A 1141 -16.54 -29.46 -3.55
C ALA A 1141 -16.17 -30.14 -2.22
N LYS A 1142 -17.12 -30.87 -1.60
CA LYS A 1142 -16.92 -31.63 -0.36
C LYS A 1142 -15.95 -32.82 -0.50
N MET A 1143 -15.58 -33.20 -1.72
CA MET A 1143 -14.68 -34.31 -1.98
C MET A 1143 -13.20 -33.92 -1.84
N ASP A 1144 -12.82 -32.66 -1.63
CA ASP A 1144 -11.40 -32.28 -1.58
C ASP A 1144 -10.65 -32.98 -0.44
N LEU A 1145 -9.63 -33.76 -0.80
CA LEU A 1145 -8.74 -34.45 0.13
C LEU A 1145 -7.36 -33.80 0.16
N ASN A 1146 -7.13 -32.75 -0.64
CA ASN A 1146 -5.82 -32.18 -0.92
C ASN A 1146 -4.79 -33.25 -1.34
N MET A 1147 -5.22 -34.25 -2.11
CA MET A 1147 -4.44 -35.43 -2.45
C MET A 1147 -3.88 -35.33 -3.88
N ARG A 1148 -2.57 -35.08 -3.98
CA ARG A 1148 -1.84 -35.01 -5.24
C ARG A 1148 -1.25 -36.35 -5.64
N PHE A 1149 -1.42 -36.73 -6.91
CA PHE A 1149 -0.82 -37.95 -7.46
C PHE A 1149 0.43 -37.64 -8.29
N ASN A 1150 0.47 -36.53 -9.03
CA ASN A 1150 1.67 -36.09 -9.76
C ASN A 1150 2.63 -35.31 -8.85
N ASP A 1151 3.18 -36.00 -7.86
CA ASP A 1151 4.24 -35.50 -6.98
C ASP A 1151 5.50 -36.36 -7.20
N PRO A 1152 6.67 -35.79 -7.54
CA PRO A 1152 7.93 -36.52 -7.63
C PRO A 1152 8.20 -37.48 -6.47
N ASP A 1153 7.78 -37.12 -5.24
CA ASP A 1153 7.93 -37.97 -4.07
C ASP A 1153 7.14 -39.29 -4.18
N ASN A 1154 5.96 -39.28 -4.82
CA ASN A 1154 5.16 -40.48 -5.09
C ASN A 1154 5.84 -41.48 -6.03
N TYR A 1155 6.86 -41.04 -6.79
CA TYR A 1155 7.66 -41.88 -7.67
C TYR A 1155 8.98 -42.34 -7.01
N GLY A 1156 9.17 -42.07 -5.70
CA GLY A 1156 10.36 -42.45 -4.94
C GLY A 1156 11.57 -41.53 -5.18
N MET A 1157 11.33 -40.31 -5.65
CA MET A 1157 12.39 -39.39 -6.07
C MET A 1157 12.82 -38.37 -5.00
N ASP A 1158 12.18 -38.34 -3.82
CA ASP A 1158 12.51 -37.47 -2.66
C ASP A 1158 12.76 -36.00 -3.06
N LEU A 1159 11.80 -35.42 -3.78
CA LEU A 1159 11.91 -34.06 -4.31
C LEU A 1159 10.61 -33.29 -4.00
N PRO A 1160 10.58 -32.52 -2.90
CA PRO A 1160 9.35 -31.93 -2.35
C PRO A 1160 8.96 -30.62 -3.06
N ILE A 1161 8.74 -30.65 -4.37
CA ILE A 1161 8.44 -29.44 -5.17
C ILE A 1161 7.08 -28.79 -4.83
N PHE A 1162 6.21 -29.52 -4.11
CA PHE A 1162 4.87 -29.07 -3.70
C PHE A 1162 4.71 -28.93 -2.18
N ALA A 1163 5.81 -29.02 -1.41
CA ALA A 1163 5.79 -28.92 0.06
C ALA A 1163 5.51 -27.51 0.59
#